data_AF-A0A401KTE9-F1
#
_entry.id   AF-A0A401KTE9-F1
#
_cell.length_a   1.000
_cell.length_b   1.000
_cell.length_c   1.000
_cell.angle_alpha   90.00
_cell.angle_beta   90.00
_cell.angle_gamma   90.00
#
_symmetry.space_group_name_H-M   'P 1'
#
loop_
_entity.id
_entity.type
_entity.pdbx_description
1 polymer ?
#
loop_
_entity_poly.entity_id
_entity_poly.type
_entity_poly.pdbx_seq_one_letter_code
_entity_poly.pdbx_strand_id
1 'polypeptide(L)'
;MTVTKIEIPTIDLRGYYEPTSPTSKEEVVAQVRAACLEHGFFQIEGHGVSLEVQRNMLAACKTFFDLPTDQKAELSLYKNTWRRGYEGYGEQTPHHAVLPDQKEAFFVGRDLPEDQIGFLKGPNVWPEQVPTNQFRGPVEEYFEALLKLGHRVMEVLVVGMGHPPSILDSFTGNAAMFLKLLRYPEHTFTDPRVFGSGAHTDYGGLTILLQDPGKHGLEVYHAATEQWIPVPAVEDRFVINLGDMVQRWTDGEYKSNLHRVINKASGERFAVPAFWHGDLEATNPLNPNDTSGETVQDFIRKKFYRDYSLPLAEEKGAIDVSLSDNGQSLTESPGSVVSGIATGDDFRMLGYLPDSDDQLANGAEQSQSAALSPSQGLVSPELEKAIRTIPPKPYTDTLVQYFLSEMNDQYYCLYPPTFSHDYATWWSGKANGQSLTPAFTALLLHVCACAILYLDVETRQQLESDLGENYASLSEQYHRTAKQLSNTIGPGKGGLTQVQQLFLGAIWYKTEALFVESWHALGAAIHEAQELGMHRSSSKAKVSEFEREMRRRIWCLLYTWDWQMSLLLSRPFIINSCCCSLELPNLRLETPNTEANTPSPVTSISLQCQLGQRISTVPGVMSGILSPNQAIAIQQEVTRWTETFPPIFHLTAPDTTHDHTHTYIPMQRHQLHALAHMVTFMPLKPCLTINPTTQNTPNLEKSLQPTAVSCALNLMQSAQQLLSHLLPANGKFHFAPFLMFDTAAYLCSALIHDKHRDLPQRDKVLECISLALSTLKDVARTAKTGATCYAVLAKIVGNIALSAQERELIWAQRSLATTSTTDIIDDAGRSSSDGNIAGQQNNGIVPSVSGGLDSSGITPYMHASASGLGLDAIPSMDLNLDLSDLNQIWDWDNLGLDLDIPGF
;
A
#
# COMPACT_ATOMS: atom_id res chain seq x y z
N MET A 1 -11.17 44.02 -29.55
CA MET A 1 -9.91 44.21 -28.78
C MET A 1 -8.93 43.18 -29.25
N THR A 2 -7.66 43.51 -29.45
CA THR A 2 -6.61 42.53 -29.69
C THR A 2 -6.32 41.79 -28.39
N VAL A 3 -6.62 40.50 -28.32
CA VAL A 3 -6.16 39.66 -27.22
C VAL A 3 -4.65 39.50 -27.36
N THR A 4 -3.89 40.12 -26.47
CA THR A 4 -2.44 39.89 -26.36
C THR A 4 -2.23 38.45 -25.91
N LYS A 5 -1.69 37.63 -26.82
CA LYS A 5 -1.28 36.26 -26.53
C LYS A 5 -0.19 36.30 -25.45
N ILE A 6 -0.37 35.53 -24.38
CA ILE A 6 0.63 35.40 -23.31
C ILE A 6 1.69 34.40 -23.79
N GLU A 7 2.96 34.78 -23.67
CA GLU A 7 4.11 34.01 -24.14
C GLU A 7 5.23 34.09 -23.10
N ILE A 8 5.96 33.00 -22.89
CA ILE A 8 7.10 32.98 -21.97
C ILE A 8 8.23 33.87 -22.53
N PRO A 9 8.71 34.88 -21.78
CA PRO A 9 9.65 35.88 -22.30
C PRO A 9 11.01 35.29 -22.63
N THR A 10 11.69 35.86 -23.63
CA THR A 10 13.11 35.61 -23.89
C THR A 10 13.93 36.80 -23.41
N ILE A 11 15.06 36.54 -22.75
CA ILE A 11 15.94 37.54 -22.16
C ILE A 11 17.36 37.33 -22.68
N ASP A 12 17.99 38.40 -23.18
CA ASP A 12 19.39 38.38 -23.63
C ASP A 12 20.34 38.67 -22.46
N LEU A 13 21.08 37.66 -22.01
CA LEU A 13 21.98 37.82 -20.87
C LEU A 13 23.24 38.64 -21.18
N ARG A 14 23.55 38.94 -22.47
CA ARG A 14 24.69 39.80 -22.83
C ARG A 14 24.58 41.18 -22.20
N GLY A 15 23.36 41.73 -22.05
CA GLY A 15 23.17 43.02 -21.37
C GLY A 15 23.68 43.05 -19.92
N TYR A 16 23.76 41.89 -19.26
CA TYR A 16 24.27 41.77 -17.90
C TYR A 16 25.81 41.68 -17.84
N TYR A 17 26.46 40.88 -18.68
CA TYR A 17 27.90 40.62 -18.57
C TYR A 17 28.77 41.32 -19.64
N GLU A 18 28.18 41.76 -20.76
CA GLU A 18 28.74 42.63 -21.79
C GLU A 18 27.89 43.93 -21.92
N PRO A 19 27.71 44.72 -20.84
CA PRO A 19 26.82 45.88 -20.84
C PRO A 19 27.29 46.96 -21.83
N THR A 20 26.40 47.32 -22.77
CA THR A 20 26.66 48.34 -23.80
C THR A 20 26.18 49.74 -23.41
N SER A 21 25.32 49.84 -22.40
CA SER A 21 24.89 51.09 -21.75
C SER A 21 25.09 51.03 -20.22
N PRO A 22 25.08 52.18 -19.52
CA PRO A 22 25.06 52.23 -18.05
C PRO A 22 23.78 51.69 -17.38
N THR A 23 22.83 51.16 -18.16
CA THR A 23 21.54 50.61 -17.68
C THR A 23 21.30 49.16 -18.11
N SER A 24 22.18 48.58 -18.94
CA SER A 24 21.95 47.25 -19.53
C SER A 24 21.85 46.13 -18.48
N LYS A 25 22.56 46.29 -17.35
CA LYS A 25 22.51 45.33 -16.23
C LYS A 25 21.15 45.38 -15.53
N GLU A 26 20.73 46.59 -15.18
CA GLU A 26 19.48 46.88 -14.49
C GLU A 26 18.27 46.48 -15.35
N GLU A 27 18.37 46.67 -16.67
CA GLU A 27 17.36 46.24 -17.65
C GLU A 27 17.22 44.70 -17.72
N VAL A 28 18.33 43.94 -17.74
CA VAL A 28 18.27 42.47 -17.72
C VAL A 28 17.79 41.94 -16.37
N VAL A 29 18.27 42.52 -15.27
CA VAL A 29 17.80 42.19 -13.91
C VAL A 29 16.28 42.41 -13.78
N ALA A 30 15.77 43.54 -14.27
CA ALA A 30 14.34 43.84 -14.23
C ALA A 30 13.51 42.86 -15.08
N GLN A 31 14.01 42.45 -16.25
CA GLN A 31 13.36 41.44 -17.09
C GLN A 31 13.31 40.07 -16.42
N VAL A 32 14.42 39.61 -15.83
CA VAL A 32 14.47 38.33 -15.10
C VAL A 32 13.52 38.37 -13.90
N ARG A 33 13.59 39.43 -13.08
CA ARG A 33 12.68 39.63 -11.95
C ARG A 33 11.21 39.55 -12.38
N ALA A 34 10.84 40.25 -13.46
CA ALA A 34 9.46 40.23 -13.97
C ALA A 34 9.02 38.81 -14.37
N ALA A 35 9.85 38.06 -15.08
CA ALA A 35 9.53 36.69 -15.48
C ALA A 35 9.40 35.72 -14.29
N CYS A 36 10.24 35.87 -13.26
CA CYS A 36 10.18 35.08 -12.02
C CYS A 36 8.94 35.40 -11.17
N LEU A 37 8.54 36.66 -11.12
CA LEU A 37 7.31 37.13 -10.47
C LEU A 37 6.04 36.69 -11.22
N GLU A 38 6.04 36.72 -12.57
CA GLU A 38 4.84 36.47 -13.35
C GLU A 38 4.63 34.97 -13.62
N HIS A 39 5.63 34.30 -14.21
CA HIS A 39 5.51 32.93 -14.74
C HIS A 39 6.36 31.89 -14.01
N GLY A 40 7.43 32.28 -13.31
CA GLY A 40 8.46 31.35 -12.81
C GLY A 40 9.34 30.74 -13.91
N PHE A 41 9.18 31.18 -15.15
CA PHE A 41 9.75 30.63 -16.38
C PHE A 41 10.19 31.74 -17.33
N PHE A 42 11.34 31.56 -18.00
CA PHE A 42 11.81 32.39 -19.11
C PHE A 42 12.69 31.58 -20.08
N GLN A 43 12.98 32.13 -21.25
CA GLN A 43 14.10 31.68 -22.10
C GLN A 43 15.27 32.64 -21.93
N ILE A 44 16.49 32.10 -22.03
CA ILE A 44 17.71 32.91 -22.16
C ILE A 44 18.36 32.68 -23.52
N GLU A 45 18.77 33.76 -24.16
CA GLU A 45 19.70 33.78 -25.28
C GLU A 45 20.94 34.59 -24.89
N GLY A 46 22.03 34.49 -25.67
CA GLY A 46 23.26 35.23 -25.34
C GLY A 46 23.82 34.85 -23.97
N HIS A 47 23.84 33.56 -23.64
CA HIS A 47 24.24 33.03 -22.32
C HIS A 47 25.72 32.60 -22.24
N GLY A 48 26.44 32.56 -23.37
CA GLY A 48 27.87 32.26 -23.42
C GLY A 48 28.24 30.78 -23.32
N VAL A 49 27.32 29.86 -23.69
CA VAL A 49 27.61 28.44 -23.93
C VAL A 49 27.56 28.24 -25.43
N SER A 50 28.59 27.63 -26.04
CA SER A 50 28.66 27.57 -27.51
C SER A 50 27.54 26.69 -28.08
N LEU A 51 27.09 27.04 -29.29
CA LEU A 51 26.12 26.24 -30.04
C LEU A 51 26.69 24.86 -30.45
N GLU A 52 28.02 24.74 -30.54
CA GLU A 52 28.70 23.46 -30.74
C GLU A 52 28.52 22.54 -29.53
N VAL A 53 28.73 23.04 -28.30
CA VAL A 53 28.50 22.27 -27.06
C VAL A 53 27.04 21.82 -26.93
N GLN A 54 26.07 22.68 -27.27
CA GLN A 54 24.64 22.33 -27.28
C GLN A 54 24.32 21.23 -28.30
N ARG A 55 24.84 21.34 -29.52
CA ARG A 55 24.62 20.34 -30.59
C ARG A 55 25.32 19.01 -30.30
N ASN A 56 26.53 19.05 -29.72
CA ASN A 56 27.27 17.86 -29.31
C ASN A 56 26.54 17.12 -28.17
N MET A 57 25.94 17.84 -27.23
CA MET A 57 25.10 17.26 -26.17
C MET A 57 23.85 16.56 -26.74
N LEU A 58 23.13 17.19 -27.69
CA LEU A 58 21.97 16.56 -28.34
C LEU A 58 22.38 15.33 -29.20
N ALA A 59 23.53 15.39 -29.87
CA ALA A 59 24.09 14.24 -30.59
C ALA A 59 24.42 13.09 -29.63
N ALA A 60 25.03 13.38 -28.47
CA ALA A 60 25.34 12.40 -27.43
C ALA A 60 24.06 11.74 -26.86
N CYS A 61 22.99 12.51 -26.62
CA CYS A 61 21.67 11.93 -26.29
C CYS A 61 21.24 10.91 -27.33
N LYS A 62 21.32 11.24 -28.64
CA LYS A 62 20.94 10.30 -29.69
C LYS A 62 21.82 9.05 -29.68
N THR A 63 23.14 9.21 -29.64
CA THR A 63 24.11 8.09 -29.61
C THR A 63 23.85 7.12 -28.46
N PHE A 64 23.47 7.62 -27.28
CA PHE A 64 23.10 6.76 -26.15
C PHE A 64 21.72 6.10 -26.32
N PHE A 65 20.68 6.86 -26.68
CA PHE A 65 19.33 6.32 -26.73
C PHE A 65 19.08 5.39 -27.94
N ASP A 66 19.92 5.47 -28.98
CA ASP A 66 19.99 4.50 -30.09
C ASP A 66 20.61 3.13 -29.70
N LEU A 67 21.20 2.99 -28.50
CA LEU A 67 21.69 1.69 -28.03
C LEU A 67 20.55 0.68 -27.82
N PRO A 68 20.80 -0.63 -27.99
CA PRO A 68 19.85 -1.68 -27.66
C PRO A 68 19.35 -1.57 -26.22
N THR A 69 18.07 -1.87 -26.00
CA THR A 69 17.41 -1.75 -24.68
C THR A 69 18.19 -2.46 -23.58
N ASP A 70 18.66 -3.68 -23.83
CA ASP A 70 19.41 -4.50 -22.87
C ASP A 70 20.72 -3.83 -22.44
N GLN A 71 21.43 -3.18 -23.37
CA GLN A 71 22.68 -2.45 -23.07
C GLN A 71 22.42 -1.21 -22.22
N LYS A 72 21.26 -0.55 -22.39
CA LYS A 72 20.84 0.57 -21.54
C LYS A 72 20.39 0.07 -20.16
N ALA A 73 19.67 -1.05 -20.10
CA ALA A 73 19.23 -1.70 -18.85
C ALA A 73 20.42 -2.16 -17.98
N GLU A 74 21.52 -2.62 -18.58
CA GLU A 74 22.74 -2.93 -17.84
C GLU A 74 23.35 -1.71 -17.11
N LEU A 75 23.04 -0.49 -17.56
CA LEU A 75 23.48 0.77 -16.96
C LEU A 75 22.41 1.36 -16.01
N SER A 76 21.43 0.56 -15.56
CA SER A 76 20.30 0.98 -14.72
C SER A 76 20.69 1.74 -13.45
N LEU A 77 20.01 2.87 -13.19
CA LEU A 77 20.22 3.71 -12.02
C LEU A 77 19.83 3.06 -10.68
N TYR A 78 19.17 1.90 -10.71
CA TYR A 78 18.80 1.14 -9.52
C TYR A 78 19.95 0.26 -9.03
N LYS A 79 21.04 0.10 -9.81
CA LYS A 79 22.25 -0.64 -9.41
C LYS A 79 23.15 0.11 -8.42
N ASN A 80 22.86 1.37 -8.09
CA ASN A 80 23.67 2.19 -7.18
C ASN A 80 22.81 3.11 -6.29
N THR A 81 23.32 3.46 -5.10
CA THR A 81 22.54 4.24 -4.10
C THR A 81 22.49 5.74 -4.40
N TRP A 82 23.43 6.25 -5.20
CA TRP A 82 23.53 7.67 -5.57
C TRP A 82 22.83 8.02 -6.91
N ARG A 83 22.08 7.06 -7.48
CA ARG A 83 21.14 7.22 -8.61
C ARG A 83 21.79 7.83 -9.86
N ARG A 84 22.72 7.08 -10.47
CA ARG A 84 23.37 7.38 -11.76
C ARG A 84 23.13 6.28 -12.77
N GLY A 85 22.93 6.65 -14.04
CA GLY A 85 22.65 5.71 -15.12
C GLY A 85 21.21 5.82 -15.65
N TYR A 86 20.73 4.73 -16.26
CA TYR A 86 19.53 4.66 -17.09
C TYR A 86 18.22 4.50 -16.29
N GLU A 87 17.14 5.11 -16.81
CA GLU A 87 15.74 5.00 -16.37
C GLU A 87 14.88 4.59 -17.58
N GLY A 88 14.14 3.50 -17.47
CA GLY A 88 13.29 2.95 -18.52
C GLY A 88 11.91 3.61 -18.64
N TYR A 89 11.21 3.28 -19.72
CA TYR A 89 9.85 3.74 -19.98
C TYR A 89 8.87 3.32 -18.88
N GLY A 90 8.16 4.29 -18.31
CA GLY A 90 7.16 4.05 -17.26
C GLY A 90 7.73 3.73 -15.87
N GLU A 91 9.05 3.71 -15.68
CA GLU A 91 9.68 3.54 -14.36
C GLU A 91 9.48 4.75 -13.43
N GLN A 92 9.13 5.92 -14.00
CA GLN A 92 8.68 7.09 -13.26
C GLN A 92 7.14 7.24 -13.38
N THR A 93 6.43 7.05 -12.27
CA THR A 93 5.00 7.35 -12.14
C THR A 93 4.78 8.69 -11.43
N PRO A 94 4.16 9.70 -12.08
CA PRO A 94 3.73 10.92 -11.41
C PRO A 94 2.68 10.62 -10.31
N HIS A 95 2.70 11.41 -9.23
CA HIS A 95 1.61 11.38 -8.24
C HIS A 95 0.31 11.94 -8.85
N HIS A 96 -0.82 11.30 -8.50
CA HIS A 96 -2.21 11.59 -8.93
C HIS A 96 -2.58 11.27 -10.41
N ALA A 97 -3.58 10.38 -10.57
CA ALA A 97 -4.52 10.26 -11.69
C ALA A 97 -4.00 10.11 -13.15
N VAL A 98 -2.68 10.03 -13.35
CA VAL A 98 -2.00 10.05 -14.65
C VAL A 98 -1.35 8.70 -14.94
N LEU A 99 -1.32 8.29 -16.21
CA LEU A 99 -0.64 7.05 -16.64
C LEU A 99 0.89 7.23 -16.65
N PRO A 100 1.71 6.17 -16.53
CA PRO A 100 3.16 6.29 -16.39
C PRO A 100 3.83 7.14 -17.48
N ASP A 101 4.83 7.93 -17.11
CA ASP A 101 5.45 8.91 -18.00
C ASP A 101 6.10 8.24 -19.22
N GLN A 102 5.77 8.73 -20.42
CA GLN A 102 6.28 8.18 -21.68
C GLN A 102 7.61 8.84 -22.05
N LYS A 103 8.66 8.47 -21.31
CA LYS A 103 10.05 8.88 -21.53
C LYS A 103 11.02 7.79 -21.08
N GLU A 104 12.20 7.76 -21.69
CA GLU A 104 13.39 7.09 -21.12
C GLU A 104 14.42 8.16 -20.75
N ALA A 105 15.27 7.90 -19.75
CA ALA A 105 16.21 8.89 -19.22
C ALA A 105 17.60 8.33 -18.87
N PHE A 106 18.56 9.24 -18.69
CA PHE A 106 19.89 8.92 -18.20
C PHE A 106 20.41 10.01 -17.26
N PHE A 107 20.84 9.63 -16.06
CA PHE A 107 21.24 10.53 -14.97
C PHE A 107 22.76 10.63 -14.83
N VAL A 108 23.26 11.86 -14.87
CA VAL A 108 24.69 12.21 -14.73
C VAL A 108 24.81 13.34 -13.71
N GLY A 109 25.89 13.37 -12.93
CA GLY A 109 26.23 14.46 -12.02
C GLY A 109 27.72 14.79 -12.10
N ARG A 110 28.26 15.46 -11.07
CA ARG A 110 29.72 15.50 -10.89
C ARG A 110 30.23 14.07 -10.70
N ASP A 111 31.22 13.68 -11.49
CA ASP A 111 31.89 12.38 -11.34
C ASP A 111 32.75 12.43 -10.07
N LEU A 112 32.51 11.52 -9.13
CA LEU A 112 33.17 11.47 -7.82
C LEU A 112 33.73 10.06 -7.57
N PRO A 113 34.90 9.91 -6.94
CA PRO A 113 35.45 8.60 -6.61
C PRO A 113 34.58 7.84 -5.58
N GLU A 114 34.77 6.52 -5.51
CA GLU A 114 33.99 5.63 -4.64
C GLU A 114 34.17 5.90 -3.12
N ASP A 115 35.23 6.60 -2.72
CA ASP A 115 35.45 7.05 -1.34
C ASP A 115 34.67 8.34 -0.97
N GLN A 116 33.92 8.92 -1.92
CA GLN A 116 33.14 10.16 -1.77
C GLN A 116 31.65 9.97 -2.10
N ILE A 117 31.13 8.76 -1.90
CA ILE A 117 29.71 8.43 -2.07
C ILE A 117 28.86 9.06 -0.96
N GLY A 118 27.68 9.54 -1.30
CA GLY A 118 26.70 10.13 -0.38
C GLY A 118 25.34 10.36 -1.06
N PHE A 119 24.43 11.12 -0.43
CA PHE A 119 23.12 11.39 -1.03
C PHE A 119 23.26 12.11 -2.39
N LEU A 120 22.88 11.41 -3.47
CA LEU A 120 23.07 11.80 -4.88
C LEU A 120 24.54 12.12 -5.28
N LYS A 121 25.53 11.76 -4.46
CA LYS A 121 26.98 11.95 -4.67
C LYS A 121 27.65 10.59 -4.92
N GLY A 122 28.47 10.48 -5.97
CA GLY A 122 29.17 9.25 -6.34
C GLY A 122 29.49 9.19 -7.84
N PRO A 123 30.18 8.14 -8.31
CA PRO A 123 30.69 8.04 -9.67
C PRO A 123 29.58 7.94 -10.72
N ASN A 124 29.80 8.51 -11.89
CA ASN A 124 28.88 8.36 -13.01
C ASN A 124 29.03 6.97 -13.65
N VAL A 125 27.91 6.32 -13.94
CA VAL A 125 27.86 5.10 -14.75
C VAL A 125 28.01 5.51 -16.21
N TRP A 126 28.96 4.92 -16.95
CA TRP A 126 29.26 5.28 -18.34
C TRP A 126 29.13 4.07 -19.28
N PRO A 127 28.58 4.23 -20.50
CA PRO A 127 28.51 3.17 -21.51
C PRO A 127 29.89 2.90 -22.12
N GLU A 128 30.64 1.93 -21.60
CA GLU A 128 32.00 1.59 -22.06
C GLU A 128 32.08 1.22 -23.56
N GLN A 129 30.97 0.78 -24.14
CA GLN A 129 30.86 0.38 -25.55
C GLN A 129 30.77 1.60 -26.50
N VAL A 130 30.47 2.80 -25.98
CA VAL A 130 30.37 4.04 -26.75
C VAL A 130 31.69 4.82 -26.64
N PRO A 131 32.33 5.20 -27.76
CA PRO A 131 33.55 6.02 -27.73
C PRO A 131 33.39 7.29 -26.90
N THR A 132 34.38 7.59 -26.04
CA THR A 132 34.34 8.71 -25.10
C THR A 132 34.00 10.04 -25.78
N ASN A 133 34.51 10.28 -26.98
CA ASN A 133 34.28 11.49 -27.77
C ASN A 133 32.89 11.59 -28.43
N GLN A 134 32.05 10.55 -28.32
CA GLN A 134 30.67 10.53 -28.84
C GLN A 134 29.61 10.65 -27.74
N PHE A 135 29.97 10.40 -26.47
CA PHE A 135 29.04 10.51 -25.34
C PHE A 135 29.65 11.19 -24.12
N ARG A 136 30.55 10.51 -23.40
CA ARG A 136 31.10 10.99 -22.12
C ARG A 136 31.72 12.40 -22.22
N GLY A 137 32.59 12.64 -23.19
CA GLY A 137 33.25 13.94 -23.40
C GLY A 137 32.28 15.08 -23.65
N PRO A 138 31.37 14.99 -24.65
CA PRO A 138 30.29 15.96 -24.85
C PRO A 138 29.42 16.21 -23.60
N VAL A 139 29.11 15.17 -22.82
CA VAL A 139 28.34 15.29 -21.58
C VAL A 139 29.13 16.03 -20.49
N GLU A 140 30.42 15.73 -20.32
CA GLU A 140 31.31 16.40 -19.35
C GLU A 140 31.57 17.87 -19.72
N GLU A 141 31.78 18.17 -21.00
CA GLU A 141 31.95 19.54 -21.50
C GLU A 141 30.67 20.38 -21.29
N TYR A 142 29.51 19.81 -21.60
CA TYR A 142 28.21 20.43 -21.36
C TYR A 142 27.91 20.62 -19.86
N PHE A 143 28.26 19.64 -19.01
CA PHE A 143 28.16 19.75 -17.56
C PHE A 143 28.98 20.94 -17.03
N GLU A 144 30.23 21.05 -17.44
CA GLU A 144 31.12 22.13 -17.03
C GLU A 144 30.70 23.50 -17.59
N ALA A 145 30.04 23.54 -18.74
CA ALA A 145 29.45 24.77 -19.27
C ALA A 145 28.22 25.22 -18.45
N LEU A 146 27.32 24.29 -18.12
CA LEU A 146 26.10 24.61 -17.36
C LEU A 146 26.33 24.87 -15.87
N LEU A 147 27.32 24.24 -15.25
CA LEU A 147 27.68 24.54 -13.85
C LEU A 147 28.05 26.04 -13.69
N LYS A 148 28.75 26.60 -14.69
CA LYS A 148 29.14 28.02 -14.77
C LYS A 148 27.97 28.93 -15.16
N LEU A 149 27.06 28.47 -16.03
CA LEU A 149 25.86 29.22 -16.38
C LEU A 149 24.87 29.33 -15.20
N GLY A 150 24.68 28.26 -14.43
CA GLY A 150 23.80 28.27 -13.25
C GLY A 150 24.23 29.29 -12.20
N HIS A 151 25.54 29.41 -11.93
CA HIS A 151 26.06 30.49 -11.07
C HIS A 151 25.67 31.89 -11.60
N ARG A 152 25.82 32.15 -12.91
CA ARG A 152 25.47 33.45 -13.50
C ARG A 152 23.97 33.74 -13.40
N VAL A 153 23.12 32.75 -13.66
CA VAL A 153 21.66 32.91 -13.57
C VAL A 153 21.24 33.15 -12.11
N MET A 154 21.81 32.41 -11.15
CA MET A 154 21.58 32.66 -9.72
C MET A 154 22.04 34.05 -9.28
N GLU A 155 23.14 34.58 -9.82
CA GLU A 155 23.60 35.95 -9.56
C GLU A 155 22.55 36.98 -10.00
N VAL A 156 22.02 36.85 -11.23
CA VAL A 156 20.97 37.75 -11.75
C VAL A 156 19.67 37.63 -10.94
N LEU A 157 19.29 36.42 -10.50
CA LEU A 157 18.14 36.20 -9.62
C LEU A 157 18.32 36.89 -8.26
N VAL A 158 19.49 36.74 -7.63
CA VAL A 158 19.83 37.39 -6.35
C VAL A 158 19.79 38.90 -6.43
N VAL A 159 20.38 39.48 -7.49
CA VAL A 159 20.33 40.93 -7.74
C VAL A 159 18.91 41.39 -8.07
N GLY A 160 18.10 40.54 -8.73
CA GLY A 160 16.67 40.75 -8.97
C GLY A 160 15.80 40.74 -7.71
N MET A 161 16.30 40.23 -6.58
CA MET A 161 15.66 40.33 -5.26
C MET A 161 16.23 41.50 -4.43
N GLY A 162 17.16 42.29 -4.99
CA GLY A 162 17.81 43.41 -4.30
C GLY A 162 18.95 43.02 -3.35
N HIS A 163 19.36 41.74 -3.36
CA HIS A 163 20.48 41.25 -2.56
C HIS A 163 21.83 41.43 -3.32
N PRO A 164 22.96 41.61 -2.61
CA PRO A 164 24.28 41.68 -3.24
C PRO A 164 24.74 40.29 -3.73
N PRO A 165 25.47 40.20 -4.87
CA PRO A 165 26.01 38.93 -5.38
C PRO A 165 26.80 38.10 -4.35
N SER A 166 27.52 38.76 -3.43
CA SER A 166 28.35 38.10 -2.40
C SER A 166 27.57 37.23 -1.41
N ILE A 167 26.23 37.30 -1.40
CA ILE A 167 25.40 36.35 -0.64
C ILE A 167 25.52 34.91 -1.19
N LEU A 168 26.03 34.77 -2.42
CA LEU A 168 26.30 33.49 -3.08
C LEU A 168 27.69 32.92 -2.75
N ASP A 169 28.62 33.69 -2.15
CA ASP A 169 30.02 33.28 -1.98
C ASP A 169 30.17 31.99 -1.15
N SER A 170 29.30 31.78 -0.16
CA SER A 170 29.20 30.54 0.63
C SER A 170 28.21 29.52 0.06
N PHE A 171 27.44 29.88 -0.96
CA PHE A 171 26.36 29.06 -1.53
C PHE A 171 26.75 28.36 -2.83
N THR A 172 27.67 28.93 -3.61
CA THR A 172 28.10 28.37 -4.91
C THR A 172 29.38 27.54 -4.83
N GLY A 173 30.13 27.64 -3.72
CA GLY A 173 31.50 27.12 -3.59
C GLY A 173 31.67 25.64 -3.92
N ASN A 174 30.74 24.78 -3.53
CA ASN A 174 30.68 23.36 -3.92
C ASN A 174 29.35 23.00 -4.61
N ALA A 175 28.86 23.88 -5.50
CA ALA A 175 27.54 23.71 -6.11
C ALA A 175 27.32 22.32 -6.73
N ALA A 176 26.21 21.68 -6.36
CA ALA A 176 25.75 20.44 -6.96
C ALA A 176 24.86 20.71 -8.18
N MET A 177 25.05 19.88 -9.20
CA MET A 177 24.23 19.90 -10.41
C MET A 177 24.06 18.47 -10.92
N PHE A 178 22.87 18.16 -11.45
CA PHE A 178 22.55 16.89 -12.08
C PHE A 178 21.94 17.12 -13.47
N LEU A 179 22.39 16.36 -14.46
CA LEU A 179 21.76 16.29 -15.78
C LEU A 179 20.83 15.07 -15.81
N LYS A 180 19.58 15.26 -16.24
CA LYS A 180 18.71 14.16 -16.67
C LYS A 180 18.56 14.27 -18.19
N LEU A 181 19.33 13.48 -18.93
CA LEU A 181 19.16 13.33 -20.37
C LEU A 181 17.81 12.64 -20.59
N LEU A 182 16.99 13.12 -21.53
CA LEU A 182 15.63 12.63 -21.76
C LEU A 182 15.39 12.36 -23.24
N ARG A 183 14.74 11.23 -23.54
CA ARG A 183 14.09 10.96 -24.85
C ARG A 183 12.59 10.80 -24.65
N TYR A 184 11.83 11.60 -25.36
CA TYR A 184 10.39 11.44 -25.53
C TYR A 184 10.12 10.77 -26.88
N PRO A 185 9.25 9.73 -26.95
CA PRO A 185 8.83 9.12 -28.20
C PRO A 185 7.85 10.05 -28.93
N GLU A 186 7.50 9.73 -30.18
CA GLU A 186 6.39 10.41 -30.86
C GLU A 186 5.08 10.18 -30.08
N HIS A 187 4.27 11.24 -29.89
CA HIS A 187 3.06 11.14 -29.08
C HIS A 187 1.89 10.55 -29.88
N THR A 188 1.94 9.23 -30.11
CA THR A 188 0.91 8.46 -30.84
C THR A 188 -0.23 7.96 -29.94
N PHE A 189 -0.34 8.47 -28.71
CA PHE A 189 -1.28 7.99 -27.70
C PHE A 189 -2.65 8.65 -27.86
N THR A 190 -3.73 7.88 -27.66
CA THR A 190 -5.12 8.35 -27.81
C THR A 190 -5.80 8.67 -26.48
N ASP A 191 -5.22 8.28 -25.36
CA ASP A 191 -5.72 8.58 -24.02
C ASP A 191 -5.18 9.94 -23.55
N PRO A 192 -6.04 10.94 -23.23
CA PRO A 192 -5.61 12.30 -22.85
C PRO A 192 -4.92 12.37 -21.47
N ARG A 193 -4.80 11.24 -20.76
CA ARG A 193 -4.06 11.12 -19.48
C ARG A 193 -2.64 10.59 -19.65
N VAL A 194 -2.20 10.34 -20.88
CA VAL A 194 -0.81 9.99 -21.19
C VAL A 194 -0.02 11.25 -21.49
N PHE A 195 1.13 11.41 -20.85
CA PHE A 195 2.05 12.52 -21.09
C PHE A 195 3.46 11.99 -21.35
N GLY A 196 4.31 12.81 -21.96
CA GLY A 196 5.75 12.58 -21.94
C GLY A 196 6.29 12.76 -20.53
N SER A 197 5.95 13.90 -19.91
CA SER A 197 6.02 14.10 -18.45
C SER A 197 4.72 14.77 -17.98
N GLY A 198 4.10 14.24 -16.93
CA GLY A 198 2.89 14.79 -16.32
C GLY A 198 3.03 16.24 -15.78
N ALA A 199 1.94 16.81 -15.28
CA ALA A 199 1.96 18.15 -14.68
C ALA A 199 2.66 18.15 -13.31
N HIS A 200 3.76 18.89 -13.17
CA HIS A 200 4.56 18.92 -11.95
C HIS A 200 5.27 20.28 -11.74
N THR A 201 5.83 20.48 -10.55
CA THR A 201 6.86 21.50 -10.27
C THR A 201 8.20 20.82 -10.04
N ASP A 202 9.30 21.53 -10.28
CA ASP A 202 10.64 21.06 -9.91
C ASP A 202 10.89 21.27 -8.41
N TYR A 203 11.48 20.30 -7.73
CA TYR A 203 11.78 20.41 -6.30
C TYR A 203 13.09 21.16 -6.01
N GLY A 204 13.87 21.46 -7.04
CA GLY A 204 15.24 21.98 -6.94
C GLY A 204 15.35 23.49 -6.72
N GLY A 205 16.54 24.01 -6.98
CA GLY A 205 16.79 25.46 -7.02
C GLY A 205 16.44 26.03 -8.39
N LEU A 206 17.31 25.76 -9.37
CA LEU A 206 17.26 26.29 -10.73
C LEU A 206 17.31 25.14 -11.74
N THR A 207 16.40 25.11 -12.71
CA THR A 207 16.46 24.19 -13.85
C THR A 207 16.90 24.96 -15.10
N ILE A 208 17.94 24.45 -15.77
CA ILE A 208 18.45 24.96 -17.04
C ILE A 208 18.21 23.89 -18.11
N LEU A 209 17.25 24.12 -19.00
CA LEU A 209 16.72 23.10 -19.90
C LEU A 209 17.08 23.39 -21.37
N LEU A 210 17.86 22.49 -21.97
CA LEU A 210 18.03 22.41 -23.42
C LEU A 210 16.88 21.63 -24.04
N GLN A 211 16.37 22.13 -25.16
CA GLN A 211 15.38 21.45 -26.00
C GLN A 211 15.96 21.18 -27.39
N ASP A 212 15.62 20.02 -27.96
CA ASP A 212 15.89 19.67 -29.36
C ASP A 212 15.20 20.67 -30.33
N PRO A 213 15.93 21.52 -31.08
CA PRO A 213 15.36 22.67 -31.80
C PRO A 213 14.27 22.28 -32.81
N GLY A 214 13.19 23.06 -32.84
CA GLY A 214 12.00 22.78 -33.64
C GLY A 214 11.09 21.67 -33.09
N LYS A 215 11.54 20.87 -32.11
CA LYS A 215 10.72 19.82 -31.49
C LYS A 215 10.01 20.33 -30.25
N HIS A 216 8.87 20.97 -30.48
CA HIS A 216 8.02 21.54 -29.45
C HIS A 216 7.43 20.47 -28.52
N GLY A 217 7.28 20.80 -27.23
CA GLY A 217 6.52 19.95 -26.33
C GLY A 217 6.41 20.36 -24.86
N LEU A 218 7.24 21.29 -24.37
CA LEU A 218 7.07 21.86 -23.04
C LEU A 218 5.88 22.84 -23.01
N GLU A 219 5.04 22.75 -21.99
CA GLU A 219 3.97 23.70 -21.69
C GLU A 219 4.01 24.11 -20.21
N VAL A 220 3.79 25.39 -19.94
CA VAL A 220 3.78 26.00 -18.60
C VAL A 220 2.36 26.47 -18.28
N TYR A 221 1.86 26.18 -17.09
CA TYR A 221 0.52 26.60 -16.66
C TYR A 221 0.50 28.08 -16.28
N HIS A 222 -0.54 28.79 -16.68
CA HIS A 222 -0.75 30.19 -16.37
C HIS A 222 -2.04 30.37 -15.58
N ALA A 223 -1.92 30.33 -14.25
CA ALA A 223 -3.06 30.32 -13.33
C ALA A 223 -4.04 31.49 -13.53
N ALA A 224 -3.55 32.69 -13.87
CA ALA A 224 -4.40 33.88 -14.06
C ALA A 224 -5.27 33.84 -15.35
N THR A 225 -5.08 32.84 -16.23
CA THR A 225 -5.95 32.61 -17.42
C THR A 225 -6.27 31.14 -17.65
N GLU A 226 -5.98 30.26 -16.69
CA GLU A 226 -6.24 28.80 -16.73
C GLU A 226 -5.72 28.09 -18.00
N GLN A 227 -4.59 28.56 -18.55
CA GLN A 227 -4.08 28.13 -19.85
C GLN A 227 -2.67 27.54 -19.80
N TRP A 228 -2.41 26.58 -20.68
CA TRP A 228 -1.09 26.01 -20.91
C TRP A 228 -0.36 26.80 -22.01
N ILE A 229 0.63 27.59 -21.63
CA ILE A 229 1.47 28.37 -22.54
C ILE A 229 2.53 27.45 -23.13
N PRO A 230 2.61 27.26 -24.47
CA PRO A 230 3.63 26.44 -25.10
C PRO A 230 4.98 27.17 -25.12
N VAL A 231 6.05 26.49 -24.71
CA VAL A 231 7.42 27.04 -24.76
C VAL A 231 8.10 26.58 -26.05
N PRO A 232 8.53 27.49 -26.94
CA PRO A 232 9.11 27.09 -28.23
C PRO A 232 10.51 26.47 -28.05
N ALA A 233 10.78 25.37 -28.75
CA ALA A 233 12.12 24.78 -28.83
C ALA A 233 12.91 25.53 -29.92
N VAL A 234 13.79 26.44 -29.51
CA VAL A 234 14.57 27.33 -30.39
C VAL A 234 16.05 27.01 -30.22
N GLU A 235 16.83 27.10 -31.30
CA GLU A 235 18.28 26.92 -31.26
C GLU A 235 18.98 28.09 -30.54
N ASP A 236 20.09 27.81 -29.85
CA ASP A 236 20.86 28.76 -29.03
C ASP A 236 20.04 29.44 -27.91
N ARG A 237 19.12 28.66 -27.30
CA ARG A 237 18.34 29.07 -26.14
C ARG A 237 18.18 27.95 -25.11
N PHE A 238 18.37 28.29 -23.84
CA PHE A 238 17.91 27.47 -22.71
C PHE A 238 16.58 28.00 -22.19
N VAL A 239 15.71 27.10 -21.74
CA VAL A 239 14.60 27.45 -20.85
C VAL A 239 15.12 27.48 -19.42
N ILE A 240 14.77 28.51 -18.66
CA ILE A 240 15.04 28.64 -17.23
C ILE A 240 13.72 28.53 -16.49
N ASN A 241 13.70 27.73 -15.43
CA ASN A 241 12.63 27.74 -14.45
C ASN A 241 13.13 27.56 -13.03
N LEU A 242 12.34 28.04 -12.08
CA LEU A 242 12.62 27.97 -10.65
C LEU A 242 11.88 26.80 -10.02
N GLY A 243 12.49 26.17 -9.03
CA GLY A 243 11.89 25.09 -8.26
C GLY A 243 11.36 25.54 -6.90
N ASP A 244 10.70 24.60 -6.21
CA ASP A 244 10.04 24.77 -4.91
C ASP A 244 10.99 25.35 -3.83
N MET A 245 12.30 25.12 -3.95
CA MET A 245 13.29 25.64 -3.01
C MET A 245 13.42 27.16 -3.11
N VAL A 246 13.50 27.71 -4.32
CA VAL A 246 13.57 29.17 -4.54
C VAL A 246 12.26 29.84 -4.15
N GLN A 247 11.11 29.21 -4.45
CA GLN A 247 9.82 29.73 -3.98
C GLN A 247 9.72 29.77 -2.45
N ARG A 248 10.21 28.72 -1.76
CA ARG A 248 10.26 28.68 -0.29
C ARG A 248 11.20 29.72 0.30
N TRP A 249 12.38 29.92 -0.29
CA TRP A 249 13.38 30.86 0.22
C TRP A 249 13.04 32.34 -0.03
N THR A 250 12.08 32.60 -0.90
CA THR A 250 11.58 33.95 -1.25
C THR A 250 10.19 34.24 -0.68
N ASP A 251 9.71 33.43 0.27
CA ASP A 251 8.36 33.49 0.85
C ASP A 251 7.22 33.57 -0.19
N GLY A 252 7.44 33.00 -1.37
CA GLY A 252 6.51 33.00 -2.50
C GLY A 252 6.63 34.17 -3.49
N GLU A 253 7.62 35.06 -3.35
CA GLU A 253 7.85 36.13 -4.35
C GLU A 253 8.18 35.53 -5.73
N TYR A 254 9.14 34.60 -5.80
CA TYR A 254 9.53 33.96 -7.06
C TYR A 254 8.82 32.60 -7.20
N LYS A 255 8.15 32.37 -8.35
CA LYS A 255 7.25 31.23 -8.52
C LYS A 255 7.96 29.95 -8.96
N SER A 256 7.64 28.85 -8.27
CA SER A 256 7.76 27.46 -8.77
C SER A 256 6.44 27.12 -9.46
N ASN A 257 6.44 26.91 -10.77
CA ASN A 257 5.20 26.85 -11.57
C ASN A 257 4.99 25.48 -12.23
N LEU A 258 3.72 25.10 -12.35
CA LEU A 258 3.30 23.83 -12.95
C LEU A 258 3.66 23.79 -14.43
N HIS A 259 4.32 22.72 -14.86
CA HIS A 259 4.68 22.49 -16.24
C HIS A 259 4.51 21.01 -16.62
N ARG A 260 4.35 20.72 -17.92
CA ARG A 260 4.17 19.37 -18.46
C ARG A 260 4.84 19.21 -19.82
N VAL A 261 5.03 17.98 -20.27
CA VAL A 261 5.61 17.68 -21.59
C VAL A 261 4.72 16.76 -22.40
N ILE A 262 4.34 17.21 -23.61
CA ILE A 262 3.67 16.42 -24.65
C ILE A 262 4.51 16.57 -25.91
N ASN A 263 5.13 15.51 -26.45
CA ASN A 263 5.93 15.65 -27.68
C ASN A 263 5.01 15.95 -28.88
N LYS A 264 5.11 17.16 -29.45
CA LYS A 264 4.31 17.58 -30.61
C LYS A 264 5.06 17.48 -31.94
N ALA A 265 6.29 16.95 -31.93
CA ALA A 265 7.04 16.64 -33.13
C ALA A 265 6.67 15.26 -33.68
N SER A 266 6.91 15.05 -34.98
CA SER A 266 7.04 13.70 -35.53
C SER A 266 8.41 13.13 -35.15
N GLY A 267 8.44 11.83 -34.82
CA GLY A 267 9.60 11.16 -34.26
C GLY A 267 9.96 11.57 -32.83
N GLU A 268 11.14 11.11 -32.40
CA GLU A 268 11.71 11.33 -31.07
C GLU A 268 12.06 12.80 -30.80
N ARG A 269 11.91 13.23 -29.54
CA ARG A 269 12.35 14.54 -29.04
C ARG A 269 13.31 14.38 -27.87
N PHE A 270 14.51 14.95 -27.99
CA PHE A 270 15.45 15.02 -26.87
C PHE A 270 15.25 16.27 -26.01
N ALA A 271 15.64 16.17 -24.74
CA ALA A 271 15.73 17.29 -23.81
C ALA A 271 16.82 17.01 -22.76
N VAL A 272 17.47 18.06 -22.25
CA VAL A 272 18.49 17.94 -21.20
C VAL A 272 18.29 19.05 -20.15
N PRO A 273 17.38 18.87 -19.18
CA PRO A 273 17.38 19.64 -17.95
C PRO A 273 18.64 19.37 -17.13
N ALA A 274 19.28 20.45 -16.70
CA ALA A 274 20.27 20.49 -15.65
C ALA A 274 19.64 21.10 -14.40
N PHE A 275 19.50 20.30 -13.34
CA PHE A 275 19.03 20.73 -12.03
C PHE A 275 20.23 21.23 -11.24
N TRP A 276 20.31 22.55 -11.06
CA TRP A 276 21.38 23.25 -10.36
C TRP A 276 20.86 23.66 -8.98
N HIS A 277 21.56 23.28 -7.91
CA HIS A 277 21.03 23.34 -6.54
C HIS A 277 21.82 24.24 -5.58
N GLY A 278 23.02 24.69 -5.97
CA GLY A 278 23.98 25.27 -5.02
C GLY A 278 24.64 24.20 -4.16
N ASP A 279 25.39 24.61 -3.14
CA ASP A 279 26.04 23.70 -2.21
C ASP A 279 24.99 22.95 -1.40
N LEU A 280 25.13 21.63 -1.34
CA LEU A 280 24.19 20.75 -0.67
C LEU A 280 24.21 20.94 0.85
N GLU A 281 25.35 21.33 1.44
CA GLU A 281 25.46 21.52 2.90
C GLU A 281 25.07 22.95 3.34
N ALA A 282 24.74 23.86 2.41
CA ALA A 282 24.35 25.22 2.73
C ALA A 282 22.88 25.34 3.15
N THR A 283 22.59 26.28 4.03
CA THR A 283 21.23 26.73 4.38
C THR A 283 20.77 27.89 3.49
N ASN A 284 19.54 28.38 3.67
CA ASN A 284 18.97 29.50 2.88
C ASN A 284 19.85 30.77 2.99
N PRO A 285 20.54 31.21 1.91
CA PRO A 285 21.40 32.39 1.95
C PRO A 285 20.60 33.69 2.07
N LEU A 286 19.33 33.71 1.66
CA LEU A 286 18.48 34.90 1.68
C LEU A 286 17.97 35.25 3.09
N ASN A 287 17.94 34.28 4.02
CA ASN A 287 17.54 34.47 5.41
C ASN A 287 18.61 33.96 6.40
N PRO A 288 19.64 34.78 6.72
CA PRO A 288 20.66 34.42 7.72
C PRO A 288 20.15 34.23 9.16
N ASN A 289 18.87 34.52 9.44
CA ASN A 289 18.24 34.32 10.75
C ASN A 289 17.31 33.09 10.78
N ASP A 290 17.31 32.25 9.74
CA ASP A 290 16.49 31.03 9.68
C ASP A 290 16.96 30.01 10.73
N THR A 291 16.16 29.85 11.79
CA THR A 291 16.42 28.94 12.91
C THR A 291 16.11 27.48 12.60
N SER A 292 15.63 27.14 11.40
CA SER A 292 15.33 25.76 11.03
C SER A 292 16.57 24.90 10.82
N GLY A 293 17.70 25.51 10.44
CA GLY A 293 18.93 24.81 10.05
C GLY A 293 18.77 23.91 8.80
N GLU A 294 17.70 24.06 8.02
CA GLU A 294 17.41 23.20 6.87
C GLU A 294 18.42 23.44 5.73
N THR A 295 19.22 22.42 5.42
CA THR A 295 20.17 22.46 4.30
C THR A 295 19.46 22.23 2.96
N VAL A 296 20.11 22.61 1.84
CA VAL A 296 19.68 22.22 0.49
C VAL A 296 19.57 20.70 0.38
N GLN A 297 20.53 19.96 0.94
CA GLN A 297 20.50 18.51 1.00
C GLN A 297 19.24 18.01 1.70
N ASP A 298 18.88 18.57 2.86
CA ASP A 298 17.65 18.21 3.57
C ASP A 298 16.39 18.50 2.77
N PHE A 299 16.30 19.67 2.13
CA PHE A 299 15.13 20.05 1.34
C PHE A 299 14.94 19.11 0.15
N ILE A 300 15.99 18.90 -0.65
CA ILE A 300 15.96 17.95 -1.78
C ILE A 300 15.70 16.53 -1.27
N ARG A 301 16.32 16.11 -0.17
CA ARG A 301 16.16 14.78 0.44
C ARG A 301 14.71 14.52 0.85
N LYS A 302 14.08 15.45 1.58
CA LYS A 302 12.66 15.38 1.98
C LYS A 302 11.72 15.27 0.78
N LYS A 303 11.98 16.00 -0.31
CA LYS A 303 11.22 15.94 -1.57
C LYS A 303 11.46 14.61 -2.31
N PHE A 304 12.72 14.31 -2.63
CA PHE A 304 13.14 13.14 -3.39
C PHE A 304 12.61 11.82 -2.78
N TYR A 305 12.72 11.63 -1.46
CA TYR A 305 12.19 10.44 -0.79
C TYR A 305 10.66 10.33 -0.85
N ARG A 306 9.94 11.47 -0.71
CA ARG A 306 8.47 11.56 -0.88
C ARG A 306 8.05 11.23 -2.33
N ASP A 307 8.78 11.74 -3.31
CA ASP A 307 8.38 11.71 -4.71
C ASP A 307 8.79 10.42 -5.44
N TYR A 308 9.85 9.73 -4.97
CA TYR A 308 10.19 8.36 -5.40
C TYR A 308 9.64 7.26 -4.48
N SER A 309 8.88 7.59 -3.43
CA SER A 309 8.34 6.64 -2.43
C SER A 309 9.41 5.73 -1.79
N LEU A 310 10.56 6.32 -1.45
CA LEU A 310 11.70 5.64 -0.84
C LEU A 310 11.82 6.03 0.66
N PRO A 311 12.33 5.16 1.55
CA PRO A 311 12.54 5.49 2.95
C PRO A 311 13.76 6.41 3.14
N LEU A 312 13.60 7.47 3.94
CA LEU A 312 14.68 8.36 4.38
C LEU A 312 15.80 7.57 5.05
N ALA A 313 17.02 7.62 4.50
CA ALA A 313 18.20 7.01 5.12
C ALA A 313 18.73 7.91 6.24
N GLU A 314 18.78 7.39 7.47
CA GLU A 314 19.44 8.02 8.62
C GLU A 314 20.96 7.79 8.59
N GLU A 315 21.73 8.87 8.74
CA GLU A 315 23.15 8.77 9.09
C GLU A 315 23.36 9.01 10.59
N LYS A 316 24.35 8.29 11.16
CA LYS A 316 24.63 8.31 12.60
C LYS A 316 25.42 9.56 13.00
N GLY A 317 24.73 10.63 13.37
CA GLY A 317 25.29 11.82 14.02
C GLY A 317 24.61 12.08 15.37
N ALA A 318 25.36 12.01 16.48
CA ALA A 318 24.79 12.21 17.81
C ALA A 318 24.72 13.69 18.21
N ILE A 319 23.53 14.17 18.54
CA ILE A 319 23.32 15.42 19.29
C ILE A 319 22.35 15.10 20.45
N ASP A 320 22.80 15.37 21.68
CA ASP A 320 22.00 15.22 22.90
C ASP A 320 21.16 16.48 23.13
N VAL A 321 19.84 16.32 23.29
CA VAL A 321 18.90 17.41 23.59
C VAL A 321 17.97 16.98 24.71
N SER A 322 18.25 17.47 25.91
CA SER A 322 17.38 17.29 27.08
C SER A 322 16.18 18.25 26.97
N LEU A 323 14.98 17.68 26.98
CA LEU A 323 13.73 18.45 26.98
C LEU A 323 13.47 19.06 28.37
N SER A 324 13.58 20.39 28.47
CA SER A 324 13.03 21.16 29.60
C SER A 324 11.72 21.83 29.18
N ASP A 325 10.60 21.34 29.71
CA ASP A 325 9.25 21.82 29.43
C ASP A 325 9.01 23.25 29.98
N ASN A 326 8.29 24.08 29.21
CA ASN A 326 7.66 25.33 29.64
C ASN A 326 6.78 25.91 28.51
N GLY A 327 5.58 25.38 28.34
CA GLY A 327 4.58 25.98 27.44
C GLY A 327 4.03 27.32 27.96
N GLN A 328 3.95 28.33 27.11
CA GLN A 328 3.04 29.47 27.29
C GLN A 328 2.18 29.67 26.04
N SER A 329 0.86 29.76 26.26
CA SER A 329 -0.12 30.05 25.21
C SER A 329 -0.20 31.55 24.95
N LEU A 330 -0.20 31.94 23.68
CA LEU A 330 -0.54 33.30 23.25
C LEU A 330 -1.85 33.26 22.46
N THR A 331 -2.85 33.95 22.99
CA THR A 331 -4.17 34.10 22.39
C THR A 331 -4.25 35.43 21.65
N GLU A 332 -4.45 35.41 20.33
CA GLU A 332 -4.84 36.59 19.55
C GLU A 332 -6.26 36.46 19.00
N SER A 333 -6.88 37.60 18.71
CA SER A 333 -8.31 37.72 18.38
C SER A 333 -8.52 38.27 16.95
N PRO A 334 -9.63 37.91 16.27
CA PRO A 334 -9.74 38.05 14.82
C PRO A 334 -10.02 39.48 14.34
N GLY A 335 -9.18 39.98 13.42
CA GLY A 335 -9.32 41.29 12.77
C GLY A 335 -9.68 41.21 11.28
N SER A 336 -10.90 41.64 10.94
CA SER A 336 -11.39 42.08 9.61
C SER A 336 -10.83 41.42 8.32
N VAL A 337 -11.59 40.44 7.82
CA VAL A 337 -12.05 40.30 6.42
C VAL A 337 -11.12 40.82 5.29
N VAL A 338 -10.56 39.88 4.52
CA VAL A 338 -10.37 40.04 3.06
C VAL A 338 -11.34 39.06 2.38
N SER A 339 -12.26 39.58 1.56
CA SER A 339 -13.31 38.78 0.90
C SER A 339 -13.22 38.90 -0.62
N GLY A 340 -13.13 37.79 -1.34
CA GLY A 340 -13.38 37.76 -2.80
C GLY A 340 -12.26 37.24 -3.70
N ILE A 341 -11.39 36.34 -3.24
CA ILE A 341 -10.46 35.59 -4.11
C ILE A 341 -10.61 34.10 -3.79
N ALA A 342 -11.19 33.36 -4.75
CA ALA A 342 -11.66 31.97 -4.65
C ALA A 342 -12.72 31.71 -3.55
N THR A 343 -13.76 30.99 -3.94
CA THR A 343 -14.76 30.38 -3.04
C THR A 343 -14.31 28.97 -2.64
N GLY A 344 -14.99 28.37 -1.66
CA GLY A 344 -14.79 26.95 -1.36
C GLY A 344 -15.09 26.04 -2.56
N ASP A 345 -16.04 26.45 -3.42
CA ASP A 345 -16.45 25.69 -4.60
C ASP A 345 -15.40 25.70 -5.72
N ASP A 346 -14.60 26.77 -5.84
CA ASP A 346 -13.49 26.83 -6.81
C ASP A 346 -12.39 25.82 -6.44
N PHE A 347 -12.06 25.71 -5.14
CA PHE A 347 -11.11 24.69 -4.66
C PHE A 347 -11.68 23.27 -4.69
N ARG A 348 -13.01 23.09 -4.56
CA ARG A 348 -13.68 21.78 -4.77
C ARG A 348 -13.66 21.37 -6.24
N MET A 349 -13.92 22.29 -7.17
CA MET A 349 -13.83 22.04 -8.62
C MET A 349 -12.42 21.57 -9.03
N LEU A 350 -11.38 22.11 -8.37
CA LEU A 350 -9.99 21.73 -8.58
C LEU A 350 -9.52 20.51 -7.75
N GLY A 351 -10.40 19.90 -6.93
CA GLY A 351 -10.07 18.72 -6.11
C GLY A 351 -9.13 18.99 -4.93
N TYR A 352 -8.98 20.25 -4.50
CA TYR A 352 -8.12 20.65 -3.37
C TYR A 352 -8.85 20.75 -2.03
N LEU A 353 -10.19 20.81 -2.02
CA LEU A 353 -11.02 20.72 -0.82
C LEU A 353 -12.05 19.60 -0.94
N PRO A 354 -12.32 18.84 0.14
CA PRO A 354 -13.35 17.83 0.14
C PRO A 354 -14.74 18.48 0.02
N ASP A 355 -15.62 17.78 -0.67
CA ASP A 355 -16.87 18.31 -1.20
C ASP A 355 -18.03 18.32 -0.15
N SER A 356 -17.71 18.61 1.11
CA SER A 356 -18.56 18.35 2.29
C SER A 356 -18.62 19.44 3.38
N ASP A 357 -17.77 20.48 3.33
CA ASP A 357 -17.64 21.45 4.44
C ASP A 357 -18.92 22.28 4.73
N ASP A 358 -19.77 22.51 3.73
CA ASP A 358 -21.00 23.33 3.87
C ASP A 358 -22.21 22.61 4.49
N GLN A 359 -22.15 21.30 4.73
CA GLN A 359 -23.20 20.58 5.48
C GLN A 359 -22.86 20.37 6.96
N LEU A 360 -21.57 20.47 7.36
CA LEU A 360 -21.12 20.32 8.75
C LEU A 360 -21.33 21.58 9.61
N ALA A 361 -21.95 22.64 9.05
CA ALA A 361 -22.09 23.94 9.71
C ALA A 361 -23.36 24.11 10.56
N ASN A 362 -24.39 23.26 10.41
CA ASN A 362 -25.69 23.40 11.09
C ASN A 362 -26.16 22.06 11.69
N GLY A 363 -25.68 21.68 12.87
CA GLY A 363 -26.03 20.38 13.44
C GLY A 363 -25.42 20.03 14.81
N ALA A 364 -25.41 20.96 15.76
CA ALA A 364 -25.18 20.57 17.16
C ALA A 364 -26.41 19.79 17.68
N GLU A 365 -26.17 18.67 18.37
CA GLU A 365 -27.16 17.90 19.14
C GLU A 365 -28.33 17.23 18.37
N GLN A 366 -28.04 16.52 17.26
CA GLN A 366 -28.80 15.33 16.89
C GLN A 366 -28.06 14.44 15.87
N SER A 367 -27.87 13.16 16.18
CA SER A 367 -27.38 12.16 15.21
C SER A 367 -28.47 11.88 14.19
N GLN A 368 -28.36 12.45 12.98
CA GLN A 368 -29.23 12.09 11.87
C GLN A 368 -28.88 10.68 11.38
N SER A 369 -29.92 9.84 11.20
CA SER A 369 -29.75 8.46 10.74
C SER A 369 -29.18 8.41 9.32
N ALA A 370 -28.22 7.52 9.08
CA ALA A 370 -27.61 7.33 7.75
C ALA A 370 -28.61 6.78 6.70
N ALA A 371 -29.77 6.30 7.13
CA ALA A 371 -30.78 5.68 6.27
C ALA A 371 -31.65 6.66 5.47
N LEU A 372 -31.83 7.91 5.93
CA LEU A 372 -32.76 8.88 5.33
C LEU A 372 -32.04 10.10 4.78
N SER A 373 -32.48 10.58 3.61
CA SER A 373 -32.01 11.84 3.04
C SER A 373 -32.82 13.02 3.60
N PRO A 374 -32.18 14.12 4.04
CA PRO A 374 -32.88 15.33 4.47
C PRO A 374 -33.53 16.11 3.30
N SER A 375 -33.18 15.79 2.05
CA SER A 375 -33.72 16.43 0.84
C SER A 375 -34.71 15.54 0.10
N GLN A 376 -35.92 16.06 -0.16
CA GLN A 376 -36.90 15.41 -1.02
C GLN A 376 -36.52 15.55 -2.51
N GLY A 377 -35.59 14.70 -2.96
CA GLY A 377 -35.22 14.55 -4.37
C GLY A 377 -36.11 13.56 -5.13
N LEU A 378 -36.03 13.60 -6.47
CA LEU A 378 -36.52 12.51 -7.31
C LEU A 378 -35.72 11.24 -7.03
N VAL A 379 -36.40 10.11 -6.86
CA VAL A 379 -35.76 8.80 -6.66
C VAL A 379 -35.12 8.36 -7.98
N SER A 380 -33.84 7.97 -7.96
CA SER A 380 -33.18 7.44 -9.16
C SER A 380 -33.71 6.05 -9.52
N PRO A 381 -33.78 5.68 -10.82
CA PRO A 381 -34.19 4.34 -11.25
C PRO A 381 -33.36 3.21 -10.59
N GLU A 382 -32.08 3.47 -10.32
CA GLU A 382 -31.14 2.58 -9.66
C GLU A 382 -31.49 2.37 -8.18
N LEU A 383 -31.92 3.43 -7.48
CA LEU A 383 -32.39 3.35 -6.10
C LEU A 383 -33.76 2.65 -6.03
N GLU A 384 -34.68 2.94 -6.95
CA GLU A 384 -35.93 2.18 -7.06
C GLU A 384 -35.68 0.68 -7.28
N LYS A 385 -34.75 0.33 -8.17
CA LYS A 385 -34.33 -1.06 -8.40
C LYS A 385 -33.78 -1.69 -7.11
N ALA A 386 -32.85 -1.03 -6.44
CA ALA A 386 -32.26 -1.54 -5.20
C ALA A 386 -33.30 -1.76 -4.09
N ILE A 387 -34.26 -0.85 -3.92
CA ILE A 387 -35.36 -0.96 -2.95
C ILE A 387 -36.28 -2.15 -3.24
N ARG A 388 -36.39 -2.56 -4.51
CA ARG A 388 -37.13 -3.76 -4.97
C ARG A 388 -36.32 -5.06 -4.87
N THR A 389 -34.99 -4.98 -5.00
CA THR A 389 -34.06 -6.12 -4.88
C THR A 389 -33.80 -6.53 -3.42
N ILE A 390 -33.90 -5.59 -2.46
CA ILE A 390 -33.84 -5.93 -1.03
C ILE A 390 -34.98 -6.90 -0.68
N PRO A 391 -34.71 -8.03 -0.01
CA PRO A 391 -35.71 -9.06 0.28
C PRO A 391 -36.93 -8.55 1.07
N PRO A 392 -38.02 -9.35 1.14
CA PRO A 392 -39.07 -9.13 2.12
C PRO A 392 -38.48 -9.03 3.54
N LYS A 393 -39.07 -8.18 4.39
CA LYS A 393 -38.50 -7.84 5.71
C LYS A 393 -38.10 -9.06 6.56
N PRO A 394 -38.89 -10.16 6.66
CA PRO A 394 -38.49 -11.32 7.47
C PRO A 394 -37.14 -11.93 7.06
N TYR A 395 -36.90 -12.15 5.77
CA TYR A 395 -35.61 -12.68 5.30
C TYR A 395 -34.48 -11.66 5.44
N THR A 396 -34.78 -10.36 5.32
CA THR A 396 -33.80 -9.30 5.58
C THR A 396 -33.42 -9.24 7.06
N ASP A 397 -34.38 -9.42 7.97
CA ASP A 397 -34.15 -9.50 9.41
C ASP A 397 -33.25 -10.70 9.75
N THR A 398 -33.53 -11.88 9.18
CA THR A 398 -32.68 -13.07 9.34
C THR A 398 -31.27 -12.85 8.81
N LEU A 399 -31.10 -12.31 7.60
CA LEU A 399 -29.79 -12.04 7.00
C LEU A 399 -28.99 -10.99 7.79
N VAL A 400 -29.64 -9.93 8.26
CA VAL A 400 -29.01 -8.90 9.11
C VAL A 400 -28.61 -9.46 10.47
N GLN A 401 -29.47 -10.27 11.10
CA GLN A 401 -29.14 -10.94 12.36
C GLN A 401 -27.93 -11.87 12.19
N TYR A 402 -27.94 -12.73 11.17
CA TYR A 402 -26.85 -13.66 10.89
C TYR A 402 -25.54 -12.96 10.57
N PHE A 403 -25.58 -11.84 9.83
CA PHE A 403 -24.39 -11.01 9.62
C PHE A 403 -23.83 -10.48 10.93
N LEU A 404 -24.70 -9.93 11.79
CA LEU A 404 -24.27 -9.29 13.03
C LEU A 404 -23.77 -10.27 14.10
N SER A 405 -24.21 -11.54 14.11
CA SER A 405 -23.74 -12.55 15.06
C SER A 405 -22.60 -13.43 14.54
N GLU A 406 -22.65 -13.90 13.29
CA GLU A 406 -21.69 -14.91 12.79
C GLU A 406 -20.55 -14.31 11.94
N MET A 407 -20.76 -13.13 11.34
CA MET A 407 -19.80 -12.53 10.39
C MET A 407 -19.13 -11.26 10.88
N ASN A 408 -19.86 -10.36 11.55
CA ASN A 408 -19.35 -9.02 11.81
C ASN A 408 -18.10 -9.06 12.68
N ASP A 409 -18.02 -9.91 13.69
CA ASP A 409 -16.87 -10.02 14.61
C ASP A 409 -15.55 -10.50 13.96
N GLN A 410 -15.59 -10.91 12.69
CA GLN A 410 -14.40 -11.22 11.88
C GLN A 410 -13.55 -9.97 11.58
N TYR A 411 -14.20 -8.80 11.45
CA TYR A 411 -13.55 -7.53 11.10
C TYR A 411 -14.09 -6.32 11.91
N TYR A 412 -15.31 -6.42 12.42
CA TYR A 412 -16.06 -5.43 13.19
C TYR A 412 -16.24 -4.08 12.47
N CYS A 413 -16.52 -4.15 11.16
CA CYS A 413 -16.69 -2.96 10.32
C CYS A 413 -18.01 -2.21 10.56
N LEU A 414 -19.05 -2.87 11.08
CA LEU A 414 -20.29 -2.24 11.51
C LEU A 414 -20.38 -2.26 13.03
N TYR A 415 -20.76 -1.13 13.63
CA TYR A 415 -21.10 -1.08 15.05
C TYR A 415 -22.59 -1.46 15.21
N PRO A 416 -22.93 -2.62 15.82
CA PRO A 416 -24.28 -3.18 15.74
C PRO A 416 -25.40 -2.26 16.25
N PRO A 417 -25.25 -1.48 17.35
CA PRO A 417 -26.31 -0.59 17.83
C PRO A 417 -26.71 0.49 16.82
N THR A 418 -25.73 1.16 16.19
CA THR A 418 -26.00 2.21 15.19
C THR A 418 -26.56 1.62 13.91
N PHE A 419 -25.97 0.53 13.40
CA PHE A 419 -26.49 -0.12 12.19
C PHE A 419 -27.92 -0.63 12.38
N SER A 420 -28.25 -1.18 13.56
CA SER A 420 -29.62 -1.63 13.88
C SER A 420 -30.62 -0.48 13.96
N HIS A 421 -30.19 0.68 14.48
CA HIS A 421 -31.00 1.90 14.50
C HIS A 421 -31.27 2.43 13.09
N ASP A 422 -30.23 2.52 12.25
CA ASP A 422 -30.38 2.95 10.85
C ASP A 422 -31.22 1.95 10.05
N TYR A 423 -31.05 0.64 10.27
CA TYR A 423 -31.84 -0.42 9.63
C TYR A 423 -33.34 -0.32 9.96
N ALA A 424 -33.69 -0.13 11.24
CA ALA A 424 -35.07 0.10 11.66
C ALA A 424 -35.64 1.41 11.05
N THR A 425 -34.81 2.45 10.97
CA THR A 425 -35.18 3.74 10.40
C THR A 425 -35.38 3.66 8.88
N TRP A 426 -34.58 2.86 8.17
CA TRP A 426 -34.72 2.60 6.74
C TRP A 426 -36.06 1.92 6.41
N TRP A 427 -36.45 0.88 7.16
CA TRP A 427 -37.75 0.23 6.98
C TRP A 427 -38.93 1.16 7.33
N SER A 428 -38.80 1.97 8.37
CA SER A 428 -39.79 3.01 8.71
C SER A 428 -39.94 4.02 7.57
N GLY A 429 -38.83 4.55 7.06
CA GLY A 429 -38.80 5.46 5.92
C GLY A 429 -39.42 4.87 4.65
N LYS A 430 -39.09 3.61 4.33
CA LYS A 430 -39.66 2.86 3.20
C LYS A 430 -41.17 2.69 3.32
N ALA A 431 -41.69 2.44 4.52
CA ALA A 431 -43.13 2.35 4.77
C ALA A 431 -43.84 3.72 4.71
N ASN A 432 -43.17 4.78 5.15
CA ASN A 432 -43.70 6.15 5.19
C ASN A 432 -43.50 6.94 3.89
N GLY A 433 -42.86 6.37 2.85
CA GLY A 433 -42.56 7.04 1.59
C GLY A 433 -41.48 8.13 1.71
N GLN A 434 -40.60 8.05 2.70
CA GLN A 434 -39.51 9.01 2.91
C GLN A 434 -38.33 8.70 1.97
N SER A 435 -37.57 9.74 1.58
CA SER A 435 -36.38 9.60 0.74
C SER A 435 -35.28 8.82 1.46
N LEU A 436 -34.96 7.62 0.96
CA LEU A 436 -33.89 6.75 1.49
C LEU A 436 -32.53 7.13 0.90
N THR A 437 -31.43 6.90 1.62
CA THR A 437 -30.09 7.17 1.07
C THR A 437 -29.60 6.05 0.15
N PRO A 438 -28.91 6.38 -0.97
CA PRO A 438 -28.22 5.39 -1.79
C PRO A 438 -27.16 4.59 -1.01
N ALA A 439 -26.34 5.28 -0.21
CA ALA A 439 -25.22 4.66 0.51
C ALA A 439 -25.68 3.58 1.52
N PHE A 440 -26.68 3.86 2.35
CA PHE A 440 -27.19 2.86 3.30
C PHE A 440 -27.97 1.74 2.60
N THR A 441 -28.67 2.05 1.51
CA THR A 441 -29.38 1.03 0.70
C THR A 441 -28.39 0.07 0.03
N ALA A 442 -27.23 0.57 -0.46
CA ALA A 442 -26.13 -0.25 -0.95
C ALA A 442 -25.45 -1.05 0.17
N LEU A 443 -25.26 -0.46 1.35
CA LEU A 443 -24.74 -1.15 2.53
C LEU A 443 -25.61 -2.34 2.94
N LEU A 444 -26.93 -2.14 3.02
CA LEU A 444 -27.88 -3.19 3.38
C LEU A 444 -27.89 -4.33 2.33
N LEU A 445 -27.79 -4.01 1.04
CA LEU A 445 -27.63 -5.03 -0.01
C LEU A 445 -26.31 -5.80 0.12
N HIS A 446 -25.19 -5.15 0.43
CA HIS A 446 -23.92 -5.85 0.67
C HIS A 446 -23.94 -6.70 1.96
N VAL A 447 -24.61 -6.25 3.03
CA VAL A 447 -24.85 -7.07 4.23
C VAL A 447 -25.62 -8.35 3.86
N CYS A 448 -26.71 -8.24 3.10
CA CYS A 448 -27.45 -9.41 2.61
C CYS A 448 -26.62 -10.30 1.67
N ALA A 449 -25.83 -9.70 0.76
CA ALA A 449 -24.95 -10.42 -0.16
C ALA A 449 -23.87 -11.25 0.57
N CYS A 450 -23.31 -10.71 1.65
CA CYS A 450 -22.36 -11.41 2.50
C CYS A 450 -23.06 -12.51 3.32
N ALA A 451 -24.11 -12.17 4.08
CA ALA A 451 -24.80 -13.07 5.00
C ALA A 451 -25.28 -14.38 4.36
N ILE A 452 -25.88 -14.28 3.17
CA ILE A 452 -26.48 -15.42 2.47
C ILE A 452 -25.45 -16.51 2.09
N LEU A 453 -24.16 -16.15 1.97
CA LEU A 453 -23.07 -17.08 1.63
C LEU A 453 -22.62 -17.96 2.80
N TYR A 454 -23.00 -17.60 4.03
CA TYR A 454 -22.57 -18.24 5.28
C TYR A 454 -23.70 -18.94 6.05
N LEU A 455 -24.97 -18.71 5.68
CA LEU A 455 -26.14 -19.38 6.26
C LEU A 455 -25.93 -20.90 6.43
N ASP A 456 -26.42 -21.46 7.52
CA ASP A 456 -26.49 -22.90 7.72
C ASP A 456 -27.40 -23.58 6.67
N VAL A 457 -27.36 -24.92 6.62
CA VAL A 457 -28.02 -25.69 5.55
C VAL A 457 -29.55 -25.60 5.63
N GLU A 458 -30.15 -25.48 6.81
CA GLU A 458 -31.60 -25.44 7.00
C GLU A 458 -32.15 -24.05 6.66
N THR A 459 -31.58 -22.98 7.23
CA THR A 459 -31.97 -21.60 6.91
C THR A 459 -31.78 -21.28 5.42
N ARG A 460 -30.71 -21.80 4.80
CA ARG A 460 -30.45 -21.64 3.37
C ARG A 460 -31.50 -22.33 2.51
N GLN A 461 -31.80 -23.61 2.76
CA GLN A 461 -32.79 -24.35 1.97
C GLN A 461 -34.20 -23.75 2.08
N GLN A 462 -34.58 -23.25 3.27
CA GLN A 462 -35.84 -22.54 3.46
C GLN A 462 -35.88 -21.24 2.62
N LEU A 463 -34.83 -20.43 2.68
CA LEU A 463 -34.74 -19.16 1.94
C LEU A 463 -34.71 -19.37 0.41
N GLU A 464 -34.00 -20.39 -0.08
CA GLU A 464 -34.01 -20.77 -1.50
C GLU A 464 -35.39 -21.23 -1.97
N SER A 465 -36.09 -22.02 -1.13
CA SER A 465 -37.46 -22.48 -1.40
C SER A 465 -38.46 -21.32 -1.46
N ASP A 466 -38.39 -20.38 -0.52
CA ASP A 466 -39.36 -19.28 -0.39
C ASP A 466 -39.14 -18.15 -1.41
N LEU A 467 -37.90 -17.89 -1.81
CA LEU A 467 -37.56 -16.87 -2.80
C LEU A 467 -37.49 -17.42 -4.24
N GLY A 468 -37.43 -18.74 -4.42
CA GLY A 468 -37.48 -19.42 -5.72
C GLY A 468 -36.20 -19.29 -6.57
N GLU A 469 -35.10 -18.84 -5.97
CA GLU A 469 -33.79 -18.65 -6.60
C GLU A 469 -32.69 -19.10 -5.64
N ASN A 470 -31.58 -19.65 -6.17
CA ASN A 470 -30.53 -20.25 -5.35
C ASN A 470 -29.69 -19.18 -4.61
N TYR A 471 -29.08 -19.58 -3.49
CA TYR A 471 -28.41 -18.68 -2.56
C TYR A 471 -27.24 -17.90 -3.20
N ALA A 472 -26.54 -18.49 -4.16
CA ALA A 472 -25.42 -17.86 -4.86
C ALA A 472 -25.90 -16.84 -5.90
N SER A 473 -26.94 -17.17 -6.69
CA SER A 473 -27.56 -16.22 -7.62
C SER A 473 -28.19 -15.03 -6.88
N LEU A 474 -28.84 -15.26 -5.74
CA LEU A 474 -29.33 -14.19 -4.87
C LEU A 474 -28.19 -13.30 -4.33
N SER A 475 -27.12 -13.91 -3.82
CA SER A 475 -25.93 -13.18 -3.36
C SER A 475 -25.33 -12.27 -4.44
N GLU A 476 -25.13 -12.83 -5.65
CA GLU A 476 -24.58 -12.09 -6.79
C GLU A 476 -25.55 -11.01 -7.30
N GLN A 477 -26.87 -11.24 -7.23
CA GLN A 477 -27.90 -10.25 -7.53
C GLN A 477 -27.84 -9.06 -6.57
N TYR A 478 -27.70 -9.32 -5.26
CA TYR A 478 -27.57 -8.28 -4.23
C TYR A 478 -26.28 -7.48 -4.40
N HIS A 479 -25.13 -8.15 -4.54
CA HIS A 479 -23.83 -7.50 -4.77
C HIS A 479 -23.81 -6.67 -6.06
N ARG A 480 -24.26 -7.23 -7.18
CA ARG A 480 -24.34 -6.53 -8.47
C ARG A 480 -25.24 -5.28 -8.38
N THR A 481 -26.32 -5.34 -7.62
CA THR A 481 -27.26 -4.21 -7.45
C THR A 481 -26.72 -3.15 -6.48
N ALA A 482 -26.05 -3.56 -5.40
CA ALA A 482 -25.32 -2.65 -4.51
C ALA A 482 -24.23 -1.87 -5.27
N LYS A 483 -23.43 -2.56 -6.08
CA LYS A 483 -22.39 -1.94 -6.94
C LYS A 483 -22.99 -0.98 -7.98
N GLN A 484 -24.12 -1.33 -8.59
CA GLN A 484 -24.82 -0.43 -9.52
C GLN A 484 -25.36 0.83 -8.84
N LEU A 485 -25.91 0.72 -7.63
CA LEU A 485 -26.35 1.89 -6.84
C LEU A 485 -25.16 2.72 -6.32
N SER A 486 -24.09 2.07 -5.88
CA SER A 486 -22.84 2.72 -5.46
C SER A 486 -22.28 3.63 -6.54
N ASN A 487 -22.37 3.23 -7.81
CA ASN A 487 -21.88 4.01 -8.95
C ASN A 487 -22.69 5.30 -9.22
N THR A 488 -23.86 5.51 -8.58
CA THR A 488 -24.60 6.78 -8.68
C THR A 488 -24.23 7.77 -7.56
N ILE A 489 -23.30 7.42 -6.68
CA ILE A 489 -22.82 8.25 -5.58
C ILE A 489 -21.52 8.92 -6.04
N GLY A 490 -21.46 10.25 -5.98
CA GLY A 490 -20.23 10.99 -6.29
C GLY A 490 -19.13 10.70 -5.25
N PRO A 491 -17.84 10.70 -5.64
CA PRO A 491 -16.73 10.50 -4.70
C PRO A 491 -16.82 11.42 -3.49
N GLY A 492 -16.55 10.88 -2.30
CA GLY A 492 -16.62 11.61 -1.02
C GLY A 492 -18.03 11.98 -0.54
N LYS A 493 -19.05 12.01 -1.42
CA LYS A 493 -20.44 12.36 -1.06
C LYS A 493 -21.14 11.26 -0.27
N GLY A 494 -20.62 10.04 -0.28
CA GLY A 494 -21.24 8.89 0.37
C GLY A 494 -20.91 8.73 1.86
N GLY A 495 -19.91 9.46 2.38
CA GLY A 495 -19.52 9.43 3.79
C GLY A 495 -19.02 8.06 4.28
N LEU A 496 -18.95 7.90 5.60
CA LEU A 496 -18.47 6.66 6.23
C LEU A 496 -19.23 5.41 5.76
N THR A 497 -20.54 5.52 5.54
CA THR A 497 -21.42 4.44 5.06
C THR A 497 -21.00 3.93 3.67
N GLN A 498 -20.49 4.81 2.81
CA GLN A 498 -19.97 4.44 1.50
C GLN A 498 -18.66 3.65 1.60
N VAL A 499 -17.73 4.08 2.46
CA VAL A 499 -16.50 3.32 2.73
C VAL A 499 -16.84 1.93 3.30
N GLN A 500 -17.79 1.86 4.24
CA GLN A 500 -18.25 0.60 4.82
C GLN A 500 -18.83 -0.35 3.76
N GLN A 501 -19.69 0.13 2.85
CA GLN A 501 -20.26 -0.75 1.83
C GLN A 501 -19.25 -1.16 0.76
N LEU A 502 -18.31 -0.29 0.37
CA LEU A 502 -17.21 -0.64 -0.53
C LEU A 502 -16.31 -1.73 0.08
N PHE A 503 -16.04 -1.64 1.39
CA PHE A 503 -15.30 -2.67 2.13
C PHE A 503 -16.07 -4.00 2.21
N LEU A 504 -17.39 -4.00 2.43
CA LEU A 504 -18.20 -5.21 2.31
C LEU A 504 -18.19 -5.79 0.89
N GLY A 505 -18.15 -4.96 -0.15
CA GLY A 505 -17.97 -5.40 -1.54
C GLY A 505 -16.62 -6.10 -1.76
N ALA A 506 -15.54 -5.63 -1.12
CA ALA A 506 -14.25 -6.30 -1.13
C ALA A 506 -14.29 -7.63 -0.35
N ILE A 507 -15.01 -7.70 0.78
CA ILE A 507 -15.27 -8.96 1.51
C ILE A 507 -16.02 -9.96 0.63
N TRP A 508 -17.08 -9.55 -0.06
CA TRP A 508 -17.86 -10.43 -0.95
C TRP A 508 -16.97 -11.09 -2.02
N TYR A 509 -16.16 -10.29 -2.72
CA TYR A 509 -15.20 -10.81 -3.70
C TYR A 509 -14.20 -11.80 -3.07
N LYS A 510 -13.66 -11.49 -1.88
CA LYS A 510 -12.76 -12.40 -1.16
C LYS A 510 -13.45 -13.71 -0.78
N THR A 511 -14.68 -13.66 -0.26
CA THR A 511 -15.46 -14.85 0.11
C THR A 511 -15.68 -15.80 -1.09
N GLU A 512 -15.98 -15.26 -2.28
CA GLU A 512 -16.12 -16.06 -3.51
C GLU A 512 -14.77 -16.39 -4.21
N ALA A 513 -13.63 -16.16 -3.53
CA ALA A 513 -12.27 -16.42 -4.01
C ALA A 513 -11.84 -15.59 -5.24
N LEU A 514 -12.46 -14.44 -5.45
CA LEU A 514 -12.13 -13.44 -6.48
C LEU A 514 -11.14 -12.41 -5.92
N PHE A 515 -9.91 -12.86 -5.66
CA PHE A 515 -8.91 -12.10 -4.91
C PHE A 515 -8.42 -10.83 -5.64
N VAL A 516 -8.40 -10.84 -6.98
CA VAL A 516 -7.95 -9.70 -7.79
C VAL A 516 -9.00 -8.57 -7.74
N GLU A 517 -10.27 -8.93 -7.92
CA GLU A 517 -11.42 -8.04 -7.78
C GLU A 517 -11.57 -7.52 -6.35
N SER A 518 -11.29 -8.37 -5.34
CA SER A 518 -11.23 -7.96 -3.94
C SER A 518 -10.16 -6.90 -3.70
N TRP A 519 -8.98 -7.01 -4.31
CA TRP A 519 -7.90 -6.01 -4.19
C TRP A 519 -8.29 -4.69 -4.87
N HIS A 520 -8.93 -4.73 -6.05
CA HIS A 520 -9.45 -3.53 -6.70
C HIS A 520 -10.61 -2.87 -5.93
N ALA A 521 -11.51 -3.65 -5.33
CA ALA A 521 -12.59 -3.15 -4.49
C ALA A 521 -12.07 -2.54 -3.18
N LEU A 522 -11.03 -3.14 -2.59
CA LEU A 522 -10.31 -2.57 -1.45
C LEU A 522 -9.67 -1.22 -1.81
N GLY A 523 -9.02 -1.10 -2.99
CA GLY A 523 -8.48 0.17 -3.47
C GLY A 523 -9.53 1.27 -3.61
N ALA A 524 -10.73 0.94 -4.15
CA ALA A 524 -11.85 1.87 -4.18
C ALA A 524 -12.30 2.31 -2.77
N ALA A 525 -12.37 1.40 -1.80
CA ALA A 525 -12.69 1.73 -0.40
C ALA A 525 -11.61 2.61 0.25
N ILE A 526 -10.34 2.37 -0.06
CA ILE A 526 -9.19 3.16 0.41
C ILE A 526 -9.25 4.59 -0.14
N HIS A 527 -9.52 4.78 -1.43
CA HIS A 527 -9.60 6.11 -2.04
C HIS A 527 -10.80 6.92 -1.51
N GLU A 528 -11.98 6.32 -1.34
CA GLU A 528 -13.12 7.00 -0.70
C GLU A 528 -12.80 7.40 0.76
N ALA A 529 -12.07 6.54 1.50
CA ALA A 529 -11.62 6.88 2.86
C ALA A 529 -10.56 7.99 2.88
N GLN A 530 -9.67 8.04 1.89
CA GLN A 530 -8.68 9.11 1.71
C GLN A 530 -9.35 10.45 1.37
N GLU A 531 -10.39 10.45 0.53
CA GLU A 531 -11.20 11.63 0.20
C GLU A 531 -11.91 12.19 1.44
N LEU A 532 -12.45 11.30 2.29
CA LEU A 532 -12.99 11.67 3.60
C LEU A 532 -11.92 12.08 4.64
N GLY A 533 -10.64 12.12 4.26
CA GLY A 533 -9.51 12.55 5.09
C GLY A 533 -9.09 11.56 6.17
N MET A 534 -9.56 10.30 6.12
CA MET A 534 -9.39 9.31 7.20
C MET A 534 -7.93 8.87 7.42
N HIS A 535 -7.03 9.17 6.48
CA HIS A 535 -5.59 8.96 6.59
C HIS A 535 -4.86 10.01 7.44
N ARG A 536 -5.54 11.09 7.85
CA ARG A 536 -4.97 12.23 8.59
C ARG A 536 -5.55 12.30 10.01
N SER A 537 -4.83 12.98 10.91
CA SER A 537 -5.23 13.12 12.31
C SER A 537 -6.61 13.76 12.43
N SER A 538 -7.50 13.09 13.15
CA SER A 538 -8.89 13.49 13.29
C SER A 538 -9.08 14.72 14.20
N SER A 539 -8.02 15.14 14.88
CA SER A 539 -7.95 16.28 15.83
C SER A 539 -8.41 17.63 15.29
N LYS A 540 -8.37 17.85 13.96
CA LYS A 540 -8.79 19.12 13.31
C LYS A 540 -10.17 19.05 12.65
N ALA A 541 -10.82 17.89 12.62
CA ALA A 541 -12.07 17.70 11.89
C ALA A 541 -13.32 17.99 12.76
N LYS A 542 -14.30 18.72 12.20
CA LYS A 542 -15.57 19.11 12.84
C LYS A 542 -16.59 17.96 12.91
N VAL A 543 -16.16 16.80 13.42
CA VAL A 543 -16.96 15.57 13.52
C VAL A 543 -17.09 15.11 14.97
N SER A 544 -18.10 14.27 15.26
CA SER A 544 -18.32 13.73 16.61
C SER A 544 -17.24 12.73 17.02
N GLU A 545 -17.00 12.54 18.33
CA GLU A 545 -16.02 11.53 18.77
C GLU A 545 -16.41 10.10 18.39
N PHE A 546 -17.72 9.80 18.36
CA PHE A 546 -18.24 8.53 17.84
C PHE A 546 -17.84 8.32 16.37
N GLU A 547 -18.02 9.36 15.54
CA GLU A 547 -17.66 9.30 14.12
C GLU A 547 -16.13 9.22 13.93
N ARG A 548 -15.34 9.94 14.74
CA ARG A 548 -13.87 9.81 14.74
C ARG A 548 -13.44 8.38 15.08
N GLU A 549 -14.04 7.76 16.11
CA GLU A 549 -13.76 6.38 16.47
C GLU A 549 -14.12 5.41 15.33
N MET A 550 -15.29 5.55 14.72
CA MET A 550 -15.67 4.71 13.58
C MET A 550 -14.78 4.92 12.34
N ARG A 551 -14.34 6.16 12.07
CA ARG A 551 -13.35 6.46 11.03
C ARG A 551 -12.00 5.78 11.33
N ARG A 552 -11.47 5.87 12.57
CA ARG A 552 -10.23 5.18 12.99
C ARG A 552 -10.33 3.66 12.80
N ARG A 553 -11.46 3.06 13.17
CA ARG A 553 -11.75 1.62 13.02
C ARG A 553 -11.70 1.17 11.56
N ILE A 554 -12.45 1.84 10.69
CA ILE A 554 -12.48 1.52 9.26
C ILE A 554 -11.11 1.77 8.61
N TRP A 555 -10.41 2.85 8.97
CA TRP A 555 -9.08 3.13 8.43
C TRP A 555 -8.05 2.05 8.84
N CYS A 556 -8.08 1.58 10.10
CA CYS A 556 -7.24 0.48 10.55
C CYS A 556 -7.57 -0.85 9.86
N LEU A 557 -8.84 -1.10 9.54
CA LEU A 557 -9.25 -2.26 8.75
C LEU A 557 -8.69 -2.21 7.32
N LEU A 558 -8.85 -1.07 6.64
CA LEU A 558 -8.35 -0.86 5.28
C LEU A 558 -6.83 -1.00 5.22
N TYR A 559 -6.11 -0.38 6.17
CA TYR A 559 -4.66 -0.54 6.31
C TYR A 559 -4.25 -2.00 6.54
N THR A 560 -4.93 -2.70 7.46
CA THR A 560 -4.64 -4.11 7.78
C THR A 560 -4.86 -5.02 6.58
N TRP A 561 -5.94 -4.79 5.82
CA TRP A 561 -6.23 -5.53 4.60
C TRP A 561 -5.25 -5.24 3.48
N ASP A 562 -4.85 -3.98 3.30
CA ASP A 562 -3.92 -3.57 2.25
C ASP A 562 -2.57 -4.25 2.42
N TRP A 563 -1.94 -4.16 3.59
CA TRP A 563 -0.63 -4.79 3.80
C TRP A 563 -0.72 -6.32 3.73
N GLN A 564 -1.78 -6.94 4.27
CA GLN A 564 -1.93 -8.40 4.23
C GLN A 564 -2.20 -8.92 2.80
N MET A 565 -3.13 -8.31 2.06
CA MET A 565 -3.40 -8.73 0.68
C MET A 565 -2.22 -8.44 -0.24
N SER A 566 -1.51 -7.33 -0.03
CA SER A 566 -0.36 -6.98 -0.85
C SER A 566 0.83 -7.94 -0.61
N LEU A 567 1.09 -8.37 0.64
CA LEU A 567 2.06 -9.44 0.90
C LEU A 567 1.61 -10.81 0.35
N LEU A 568 0.33 -11.16 0.46
CA LEU A 568 -0.20 -12.45 -0.01
C LEU A 568 -0.27 -12.56 -1.54
N LEU A 569 -0.41 -11.43 -2.25
CA LEU A 569 -0.51 -11.35 -3.71
C LEU A 569 0.79 -10.88 -4.39
N SER A 570 1.87 -10.64 -3.62
CA SER A 570 3.12 -10.02 -4.08
C SER A 570 2.92 -8.68 -4.84
N ARG A 571 2.08 -7.79 -4.29
CA ARG A 571 1.71 -6.49 -4.88
C ARG A 571 2.25 -5.30 -4.07
N PRO A 572 2.39 -4.10 -4.67
CA PRO A 572 2.60 -2.86 -3.93
C PRO A 572 1.40 -2.52 -3.05
N PHE A 573 1.66 -1.91 -1.89
CA PHE A 573 0.64 -1.42 -0.97
C PHE A 573 -0.08 -0.20 -1.57
N ILE A 574 -1.40 -0.11 -1.39
CA ILE A 574 -2.24 1.00 -1.86
C ILE A 574 -2.13 2.20 -0.88
N ILE A 575 -1.89 1.94 0.40
CA ILE A 575 -1.70 2.94 1.45
C ILE A 575 -0.21 3.17 1.69
N ASN A 576 0.29 4.34 1.29
CA ASN A 576 1.63 4.78 1.67
C ASN A 576 1.65 5.19 3.16
N SER A 577 2.24 4.34 4.01
CA SER A 577 2.35 4.56 5.46
C SER A 577 3.02 5.90 5.84
N CYS A 578 3.98 6.39 5.04
CA CYS A 578 4.67 7.65 5.30
C CYS A 578 3.77 8.89 5.12
N CYS A 579 2.65 8.75 4.39
CA CYS A 579 1.66 9.80 4.19
C CYS A 579 0.48 9.73 5.18
N CYS A 580 0.50 8.81 6.15
CA CYS A 580 -0.63 8.50 7.02
C CYS A 580 -0.30 8.71 8.50
N SER A 581 -0.99 9.66 9.15
CA SER A 581 -0.93 9.80 10.61
C SER A 581 -1.98 8.90 11.25
N LEU A 582 -1.72 7.60 11.20
CA LEU A 582 -2.61 6.51 11.60
C LEU A 582 -2.93 6.53 13.11
N GLU A 583 -4.12 7.01 13.46
CA GLU A 583 -4.67 6.98 14.82
C GLU A 583 -5.36 5.63 15.08
N LEU A 584 -4.86 4.85 16.05
CA LEU A 584 -5.47 3.58 16.45
C LEU A 584 -6.84 3.80 17.15
N PRO A 585 -7.78 2.83 17.09
CA PRO A 585 -9.07 2.90 17.75
C PRO A 585 -8.92 3.00 19.27
N ASN A 586 -9.83 3.70 19.94
CA ASN A 586 -9.77 3.91 21.39
C ASN A 586 -10.23 2.70 22.22
N LEU A 587 -10.87 1.71 21.58
CA LEU A 587 -11.32 0.43 22.15
C LEU A 587 -12.33 0.53 23.32
N ARG A 588 -12.99 1.68 23.50
CA ARG A 588 -13.93 1.94 24.62
C ARG A 588 -15.41 1.88 24.25
N LEU A 589 -15.73 1.77 22.96
CA LEU A 589 -17.12 1.88 22.47
C LEU A 589 -18.01 0.70 22.90
N GLU A 590 -17.41 -0.48 23.10
CA GLU A 590 -18.09 -1.71 23.53
C GLU A 590 -18.10 -1.91 25.05
N THR A 591 -17.39 -1.07 25.82
CA THR A 591 -17.05 -1.35 27.24
C THR A 591 -17.46 -0.19 28.18
N PRO A 592 -18.77 0.03 28.45
CA PRO A 592 -19.22 1.26 29.10
C PRO A 592 -18.87 1.45 30.57
N ASN A 593 -18.59 0.38 31.34
CA ASN A 593 -17.92 0.39 32.67
C ASN A 593 -17.83 -0.97 33.41
N THR A 594 -18.49 -2.05 32.96
CA THR A 594 -18.82 -3.20 33.85
C THR A 594 -17.99 -4.47 33.76
N GLU A 595 -17.27 -4.74 32.67
CA GLU A 595 -16.38 -5.92 32.56
C GLU A 595 -14.92 -5.47 32.40
N ALA A 596 -14.18 -5.46 33.52
CA ALA A 596 -12.74 -5.28 33.47
C ALA A 596 -12.10 -6.54 32.85
N ASN A 597 -11.25 -6.34 31.85
CA ASN A 597 -10.48 -7.32 31.06
C ASN A 597 -11.14 -7.95 29.82
N THR A 598 -12.45 -7.75 29.57
CA THR A 598 -13.05 -8.15 28.27
C THR A 598 -12.56 -7.18 27.17
N PRO A 599 -11.99 -7.67 26.04
CA PRO A 599 -11.48 -6.82 24.97
C PRO A 599 -12.63 -6.24 24.13
N SER A 600 -12.37 -5.14 23.41
CA SER A 600 -13.20 -4.78 22.25
C SER A 600 -12.93 -5.79 21.12
N PRO A 601 -13.92 -6.20 20.29
CA PRO A 601 -13.69 -7.03 19.10
C PRO A 601 -12.71 -6.41 18.09
N VAL A 602 -12.50 -5.09 18.14
CA VAL A 602 -11.53 -4.37 17.30
C VAL A 602 -10.08 -4.55 17.78
N THR A 603 -9.85 -5.03 19.01
CA THR A 603 -8.50 -5.14 19.60
C THR A 603 -7.56 -5.98 18.74
N SER A 604 -8.05 -7.06 18.13
CA SER A 604 -7.28 -7.89 17.21
C SER A 604 -6.85 -7.13 15.95
N ILE A 605 -7.76 -6.39 15.30
CA ILE A 605 -7.44 -5.52 14.16
C ILE A 605 -6.43 -4.44 14.56
N SER A 606 -6.59 -3.83 15.74
CA SER A 606 -5.64 -2.84 16.26
C SER A 606 -4.23 -3.42 16.48
N LEU A 607 -4.11 -4.70 16.88
CA LEU A 607 -2.83 -5.40 16.97
C LEU A 607 -2.27 -5.72 15.57
N GLN A 608 -3.08 -6.20 14.63
CA GLN A 608 -2.65 -6.45 13.24
C GLN A 608 -2.18 -5.16 12.53
N CYS A 609 -2.85 -4.05 12.81
CA CYS A 609 -2.49 -2.71 12.33
C CYS A 609 -1.09 -2.30 12.83
N GLN A 610 -0.81 -2.48 14.14
CA GLN A 610 0.51 -2.25 14.75
C GLN A 610 1.61 -3.14 14.15
N LEU A 611 1.33 -4.42 13.85
CA LEU A 611 2.31 -5.28 13.20
C LEU A 611 2.68 -4.74 11.82
N GLY A 612 1.69 -4.35 11.01
CA GLY A 612 1.91 -3.72 9.71
C GLY A 612 2.77 -2.46 9.80
N GLN A 613 2.50 -1.58 10.78
CA GLN A 613 3.34 -0.41 11.05
C GLN A 613 4.79 -0.82 11.38
N ARG A 614 4.99 -1.77 12.31
CA ARG A 614 6.32 -2.24 12.71
C ARG A 614 7.13 -2.80 11.54
N ILE A 615 6.58 -3.77 10.81
CA ILE A 615 7.32 -4.41 9.70
C ILE A 615 7.56 -3.46 8.53
N SER A 616 6.71 -2.44 8.33
CA SER A 616 6.94 -1.40 7.31
C SER A 616 8.18 -0.53 7.56
N THR A 617 8.73 -0.54 8.79
CA THR A 617 10.00 0.13 9.11
C THR A 617 11.24 -0.63 8.63
N VAL A 618 11.13 -1.94 8.37
CA VAL A 618 12.25 -2.76 7.93
C VAL A 618 12.44 -2.56 6.41
N PRO A 619 13.57 -2.02 5.93
CA PRO A 619 13.74 -1.74 4.51
C PRO A 619 13.63 -2.99 3.65
N GLY A 620 12.98 -2.89 2.49
CA GLY A 620 12.92 -3.96 1.48
C GLY A 620 11.96 -5.12 1.76
N VAL A 621 11.18 -5.10 2.85
CA VAL A 621 10.12 -6.10 3.16
C VAL A 621 9.16 -6.36 1.99
N MET A 622 8.99 -5.38 1.11
CA MET A 622 8.02 -5.37 0.01
C MET A 622 8.68 -5.51 -1.38
N SER A 623 9.95 -5.97 -1.46
CA SER A 623 10.78 -5.85 -2.68
C SER A 623 11.33 -7.18 -3.22
N GLY A 624 10.79 -8.31 -2.80
CA GLY A 624 11.21 -9.65 -3.27
C GLY A 624 11.97 -10.45 -2.22
N ILE A 625 12.98 -11.23 -2.65
CA ILE A 625 13.73 -12.14 -1.78
C ILE A 625 14.44 -11.37 -0.67
N LEU A 626 14.08 -11.67 0.58
CA LEU A 626 14.56 -10.97 1.77
C LEU A 626 15.90 -11.54 2.23
N SER A 627 16.89 -10.66 2.47
CA SER A 627 18.18 -11.10 3.01
C SER A 627 18.03 -11.68 4.43
N PRO A 628 18.93 -12.59 4.87
CA PRO A 628 18.91 -13.11 6.23
C PRO A 628 18.94 -12.05 7.34
N ASN A 629 19.52 -10.87 7.08
CA ASN A 629 19.51 -9.76 8.04
C ASN A 629 18.12 -9.12 8.17
N GLN A 630 17.40 -8.95 7.05
CA GLN A 630 16.00 -8.51 7.06
C GLN A 630 15.10 -9.58 7.72
N ALA A 631 15.37 -10.87 7.46
CA ALA A 631 14.67 -11.98 8.11
C ALA A 631 14.74 -11.90 9.64
N ILE A 632 15.95 -11.70 10.19
CA ILE A 632 16.18 -11.55 11.63
C ILE A 632 15.51 -10.28 12.18
N ALA A 633 15.53 -9.16 11.44
CA ALA A 633 14.87 -7.92 11.85
C ALA A 633 13.33 -8.08 11.95
N ILE A 634 12.71 -8.73 10.97
CA ILE A 634 11.27 -9.03 10.97
C ILE A 634 10.90 -9.92 12.16
N GLN A 635 11.68 -10.99 12.42
CA GLN A 635 11.46 -11.88 13.56
C GLN A 635 11.49 -11.11 14.90
N GLN A 636 12.46 -10.20 15.08
CA GLN A 636 12.55 -9.38 16.28
C GLN A 636 11.34 -8.44 16.45
N GLU A 637 10.83 -7.83 15.39
CA GLU A 637 9.61 -7.01 15.48
C GLU A 637 8.35 -7.84 15.74
N VAL A 638 8.25 -9.07 15.22
CA VAL A 638 7.16 -10.00 15.58
C VAL A 638 7.25 -10.37 17.06
N THR A 639 8.43 -10.68 17.60
CA THR A 639 8.61 -10.95 19.04
C THR A 639 8.16 -9.74 19.88
N ARG A 640 8.71 -8.54 19.62
CA ARG A 640 8.36 -7.30 20.32
C ARG A 640 6.87 -6.96 20.22
N TRP A 641 6.21 -7.32 19.12
CA TRP A 641 4.77 -7.16 18.95
C TRP A 641 3.98 -8.15 19.82
N THR A 642 4.36 -9.43 19.83
CA THR A 642 3.69 -10.45 20.66
C THR A 642 3.86 -10.22 22.16
N GLU A 643 4.96 -9.58 22.58
CA GLU A 643 5.18 -9.10 23.96
C GLU A 643 4.19 -8.01 24.40
N THR A 644 3.49 -7.35 23.47
CA THR A 644 2.44 -6.34 23.79
C THR A 644 1.03 -6.92 23.91
N PHE A 645 0.85 -8.23 23.74
CA PHE A 645 -0.48 -8.85 23.77
C PHE A 645 -1.07 -8.87 25.21
N PRO A 646 -2.39 -8.65 25.36
CA PRO A 646 -3.07 -8.95 26.61
C PRO A 646 -3.13 -10.47 26.86
N PRO A 647 -3.31 -10.94 28.12
CA PRO A 647 -3.24 -12.37 28.48
C PRO A 647 -4.13 -13.30 27.63
N ILE A 648 -5.31 -12.82 27.24
CA ILE A 648 -6.25 -13.54 26.37
C ILE A 648 -5.70 -13.89 24.97
N PHE A 649 -4.68 -13.17 24.47
CA PHE A 649 -4.12 -13.35 23.13
C PHE A 649 -2.70 -13.92 23.13
N HIS A 650 -2.08 -14.15 24.29
CA HIS A 650 -0.73 -14.73 24.39
C HIS A 650 -0.54 -15.99 23.52
N LEU A 651 0.63 -16.14 22.91
CA LEU A 651 1.01 -17.33 22.13
C LEU A 651 1.09 -18.61 22.97
N THR A 652 1.41 -18.48 24.26
CA THR A 652 1.62 -19.60 25.19
C THR A 652 0.79 -19.37 26.44
N ALA A 653 0.01 -20.39 26.84
CA ALA A 653 -0.93 -20.34 27.97
C ALA A 653 -1.82 -19.06 28.00
N PRO A 654 -2.60 -18.79 26.93
CA PRO A 654 -3.54 -17.67 26.91
C PRO A 654 -4.63 -17.84 27.96
N ASP A 655 -5.16 -16.71 28.45
CA ASP A 655 -6.37 -16.71 29.26
C ASP A 655 -7.60 -17.05 28.38
N THR A 656 -8.28 -18.15 28.74
CA THR A 656 -9.48 -18.65 28.05
C THR A 656 -10.77 -18.41 28.84
N THR A 657 -10.71 -17.67 29.95
CA THR A 657 -11.84 -17.47 30.89
C THR A 657 -13.09 -16.89 30.20
N HIS A 658 -12.90 -16.10 29.15
CA HIS A 658 -13.97 -15.42 28.40
C HIS A 658 -14.37 -16.14 27.10
N ASP A 659 -13.74 -17.26 26.73
CA ASP A 659 -13.96 -17.95 25.45
C ASP A 659 -15.39 -18.49 25.29
N HIS A 660 -16.03 -18.87 26.41
CA HIS A 660 -17.40 -19.36 26.43
C HIS A 660 -18.47 -18.25 26.42
N THR A 661 -18.10 -17.00 26.70
CA THR A 661 -19.00 -15.84 26.66
C THR A 661 -18.83 -14.99 25.42
N HIS A 662 -17.66 -15.04 24.78
CA HIS A 662 -17.29 -14.23 23.61
C HIS A 662 -16.67 -15.12 22.52
N THR A 663 -17.53 -15.69 21.67
CA THR A 663 -17.18 -16.66 20.61
C THR A 663 -16.13 -16.16 19.61
N TYR A 664 -15.99 -14.84 19.44
CA TYR A 664 -14.96 -14.26 18.58
C TYR A 664 -13.54 -14.35 19.15
N ILE A 665 -13.36 -14.44 20.48
CA ILE A 665 -12.03 -14.39 21.12
C ILE A 665 -11.14 -15.56 20.66
N PRO A 666 -11.58 -16.84 20.67
CA PRO A 666 -10.78 -17.95 20.16
C PRO A 666 -10.36 -17.77 18.70
N MET A 667 -11.29 -17.39 17.81
CA MET A 667 -11.00 -17.14 16.40
C MET A 667 -9.95 -16.04 16.24
N GLN A 668 -10.16 -14.88 16.87
CA GLN A 668 -9.24 -13.75 16.77
C GLN A 668 -7.86 -14.05 17.38
N ARG A 669 -7.81 -14.82 18.47
CA ARG A 669 -6.56 -15.35 19.07
C ARG A 669 -5.77 -16.17 18.07
N HIS A 670 -6.38 -17.21 17.50
CA HIS A 670 -5.68 -18.09 16.55
C HIS A 670 -5.35 -17.38 15.22
N GLN A 671 -6.12 -16.35 14.82
CA GLN A 671 -5.76 -15.47 13.70
C GLN A 671 -4.50 -14.66 13.98
N LEU A 672 -4.36 -14.08 15.19
CA LEU A 672 -3.13 -13.38 15.60
C LEU A 672 -1.94 -14.33 15.67
N HIS A 673 -2.13 -15.56 16.16
CA HIS A 673 -1.09 -16.60 16.23
C HIS A 673 -0.64 -17.04 14.83
N ALA A 674 -1.59 -17.30 13.92
CA ALA A 674 -1.30 -17.63 12.53
C ALA A 674 -0.58 -16.47 11.81
N LEU A 675 -0.97 -15.21 12.07
CA LEU A 675 -0.31 -14.04 11.49
C LEU A 675 1.12 -13.84 12.01
N ALA A 676 1.35 -14.05 13.32
CA ALA A 676 2.70 -14.02 13.90
C ALA A 676 3.63 -15.01 13.19
N HIS A 677 3.20 -16.26 13.07
CA HIS A 677 3.98 -17.30 12.39
C HIS A 677 4.10 -17.06 10.88
N MET A 678 3.07 -16.51 10.20
CA MET A 678 3.13 -16.16 8.77
C MET A 678 4.22 -15.12 8.49
N VAL A 679 4.24 -14.02 9.24
CA VAL A 679 5.21 -12.93 9.04
C VAL A 679 6.63 -13.37 9.44
N THR A 680 6.75 -14.25 10.43
CA THR A 680 8.02 -14.90 10.82
C THR A 680 8.54 -15.87 9.74
N PHE A 681 7.63 -16.62 9.11
CA PHE A 681 7.96 -17.65 8.11
C PHE A 681 8.27 -17.07 6.72
N MET A 682 7.58 -15.99 6.31
CA MET A 682 7.75 -15.34 5.01
C MET A 682 9.22 -15.13 4.58
N PRO A 683 10.12 -14.52 5.37
CA PRO A 683 11.53 -14.36 4.98
C PRO A 683 12.38 -15.63 5.12
N LEU A 684 11.86 -16.69 5.74
CA LEU A 684 12.55 -17.97 5.92
C LEU A 684 12.26 -18.98 4.80
N LYS A 685 11.25 -18.72 3.95
CA LYS A 685 10.87 -19.54 2.80
C LYS A 685 12.05 -19.99 1.91
N PRO A 686 13.02 -19.13 1.51
CA PRO A 686 14.16 -19.54 0.70
C PRO A 686 15.04 -20.62 1.36
N CYS A 687 15.10 -20.67 2.71
CA CYS A 687 15.89 -21.69 3.42
C CYS A 687 15.31 -23.13 3.28
N LEU A 688 14.12 -23.26 2.68
CA LEU A 688 13.46 -24.53 2.37
C LEU A 688 13.54 -24.92 0.88
N THR A 689 13.86 -24.00 -0.03
CA THR A 689 13.88 -24.23 -1.49
C THR A 689 15.29 -24.33 -2.07
N ILE A 690 16.33 -24.21 -1.24
CA ILE A 690 17.74 -24.29 -1.63
C ILE A 690 18.31 -25.68 -1.33
N ASN A 691 18.90 -26.30 -2.36
CA ASN A 691 19.63 -27.57 -2.25
C ASN A 691 20.89 -27.42 -1.36
N PRO A 692 20.98 -28.09 -0.19
CA PRO A 692 22.07 -27.90 0.77
C PRO A 692 23.40 -28.57 0.40
N THR A 693 23.52 -29.10 -0.84
CA THR A 693 24.68 -29.84 -1.37
C THR A 693 25.48 -29.09 -2.44
N THR A 694 24.97 -27.99 -2.98
CA THR A 694 25.71 -27.14 -3.93
C THR A 694 26.82 -26.38 -3.21
N GLN A 695 28.03 -26.34 -3.80
CA GLN A 695 29.22 -25.78 -3.15
C GLN A 695 29.19 -24.25 -2.91
N ASN A 696 28.14 -23.57 -3.40
CA ASN A 696 28.00 -22.12 -3.34
C ASN A 696 26.92 -21.65 -2.33
N THR A 697 26.19 -22.55 -1.66
CA THR A 697 25.11 -22.17 -0.73
C THR A 697 25.67 -21.41 0.49
N PRO A 698 25.20 -20.18 0.77
CA PRO A 698 25.58 -19.42 1.96
C PRO A 698 25.42 -20.20 3.27
N ASN A 699 26.49 -20.23 4.08
CA ASN A 699 26.48 -20.88 5.40
C ASN A 699 25.34 -20.41 6.32
N LEU A 700 24.86 -19.18 6.14
CA LEU A 700 23.83 -18.56 6.96
C LEU A 700 22.43 -19.16 6.69
N GLU A 701 22.07 -19.39 5.42
CA GLU A 701 20.78 -20.00 5.05
C GLU A 701 20.69 -21.44 5.56
N LYS A 702 21.78 -22.21 5.41
CA LYS A 702 21.89 -23.56 5.97
C LYS A 702 21.78 -23.59 7.50
N SER A 703 22.19 -22.51 8.19
CA SER A 703 22.02 -22.38 9.64
C SER A 703 20.59 -22.00 10.07
N LEU A 704 19.80 -21.38 9.18
CA LEU A 704 18.43 -20.93 9.45
C LEU A 704 17.36 -21.98 9.06
N GLN A 705 17.70 -22.99 8.26
CA GLN A 705 16.78 -24.06 7.86
C GLN A 705 16.05 -24.76 9.04
N PRO A 706 16.69 -25.09 10.20
CA PRO A 706 15.97 -25.65 11.34
C PRO A 706 14.90 -24.71 11.90
N THR A 707 15.19 -23.39 11.93
CA THR A 707 14.25 -22.35 12.34
C THR A 707 13.11 -22.21 11.33
N ALA A 708 13.39 -22.31 10.03
CA ALA A 708 12.39 -22.29 8.97
C ALA A 708 11.40 -23.46 9.10
N VAL A 709 11.89 -24.68 9.32
CA VAL A 709 11.04 -25.86 9.57
C VAL A 709 10.21 -25.69 10.84
N SER A 710 10.83 -25.31 11.97
CA SER A 710 10.10 -25.11 13.23
C SER A 710 9.01 -24.04 13.10
N CYS A 711 9.28 -22.95 12.38
CA CYS A 711 8.29 -21.90 12.15
C CYS A 711 7.14 -22.38 11.24
N ALA A 712 7.44 -23.17 10.21
CA ALA A 712 6.43 -23.78 9.34
C ALA A 712 5.50 -24.74 10.11
N LEU A 713 6.04 -25.57 11.01
CA LEU A 713 5.22 -26.46 11.85
C LEU A 713 4.27 -25.66 12.78
N ASN A 714 4.77 -24.60 13.41
CA ASN A 714 3.95 -23.72 14.26
C ASN A 714 2.88 -22.96 13.45
N LEU A 715 3.20 -22.54 12.22
CA LEU A 715 2.26 -21.91 11.29
C LEU A 715 1.13 -22.88 10.90
N MET A 716 1.46 -24.12 10.55
CA MET A 716 0.48 -25.16 10.25
C MET A 716 -0.47 -25.40 11.43
N GLN A 717 0.07 -25.57 12.64
CA GLN A 717 -0.73 -25.77 13.85
C GLN A 717 -1.66 -24.58 14.12
N SER A 718 -1.16 -23.36 13.97
CA SER A 718 -1.95 -22.12 14.15
C SER A 718 -3.07 -22.00 13.12
N ALA A 719 -2.79 -22.30 11.85
CA ALA A 719 -3.77 -22.29 10.77
C ALA A 719 -4.83 -23.39 10.94
N GLN A 720 -4.45 -24.59 11.36
CA GLN A 720 -5.39 -25.67 11.68
C GLN A 720 -6.31 -25.28 12.86
N GLN A 721 -5.76 -24.72 13.93
CA GLN A 721 -6.54 -24.24 15.07
C GLN A 721 -7.55 -23.16 14.65
N LEU A 722 -7.09 -22.14 13.90
CA LEU A 722 -7.96 -21.10 13.34
C LEU A 722 -9.10 -21.70 12.50
N LEU A 723 -8.78 -22.62 11.60
CA LEU A 723 -9.78 -23.30 10.76
C LEU A 723 -10.77 -24.16 11.57
N SER A 724 -10.34 -24.74 12.69
CA SER A 724 -11.22 -25.55 13.55
C SER A 724 -12.34 -24.76 14.22
N HIS A 725 -12.14 -23.45 14.47
CA HIS A 725 -13.19 -22.53 14.96
C HIS A 725 -14.08 -21.98 13.83
N LEU A 726 -13.76 -22.27 12.57
CA LEU A 726 -14.45 -21.75 11.39
C LEU A 726 -15.26 -22.81 10.64
N LEU A 727 -14.93 -24.10 10.79
CA LEU A 727 -15.69 -25.18 10.15
C LEU A 727 -16.91 -25.59 10.99
N PRO A 728 -18.05 -25.94 10.35
CA PRO A 728 -18.25 -26.04 8.90
C PRO A 728 -18.69 -24.73 8.22
N ALA A 729 -19.28 -23.76 8.95
CA ALA A 729 -19.99 -22.62 8.37
C ALA A 729 -19.08 -21.63 7.62
N ASN A 730 -17.98 -21.23 8.23
CA ASN A 730 -17.04 -20.22 7.72
C ASN A 730 -15.93 -20.80 6.85
N GLY A 731 -16.15 -21.96 6.20
CA GLY A 731 -15.19 -22.59 5.28
C GLY A 731 -14.75 -21.73 4.08
N LYS A 732 -15.49 -20.64 3.79
CA LYS A 732 -15.09 -19.61 2.81
C LYS A 732 -14.09 -18.56 3.35
N PHE A 733 -13.59 -18.68 4.59
CA PHE A 733 -12.47 -17.86 5.06
C PHE A 733 -11.13 -18.44 4.60
N HIS A 734 -10.72 -18.05 3.39
CA HIS A 734 -9.57 -18.64 2.69
C HIS A 734 -8.21 -18.46 3.36
N PHE A 735 -8.06 -17.59 4.36
CA PHE A 735 -6.77 -17.30 5.01
C PHE A 735 -6.14 -18.55 5.64
N ALA A 736 -6.89 -19.31 6.46
CA ALA A 736 -6.35 -20.52 7.09
C ALA A 736 -6.05 -21.64 6.06
N PRO A 737 -6.96 -22.01 5.13
CA PRO A 737 -6.66 -22.96 4.06
C PRO A 737 -5.46 -22.56 3.20
N PHE A 738 -5.31 -21.27 2.86
CA PHE A 738 -4.16 -20.77 2.09
C PHE A 738 -2.85 -20.91 2.88
N LEU A 739 -2.83 -20.55 4.17
CA LEU A 739 -1.64 -20.73 5.01
C LEU A 739 -1.24 -22.19 5.15
N MET A 740 -2.19 -23.11 5.33
CA MET A 740 -1.88 -24.56 5.35
C MET A 740 -1.30 -25.03 4.01
N PHE A 741 -1.88 -24.58 2.90
CA PHE A 741 -1.42 -24.93 1.54
C PHE A 741 0.00 -24.41 1.23
N ASP A 742 0.24 -23.12 1.41
CA ASP A 742 1.53 -22.46 1.15
C ASP A 742 2.63 -23.06 2.04
N THR A 743 2.35 -23.23 3.34
CA THR A 743 3.28 -23.90 4.27
C THR A 743 3.61 -25.33 3.83
N ALA A 744 2.60 -26.12 3.47
CA ALA A 744 2.80 -27.50 3.03
C ALA A 744 3.60 -27.59 1.72
N ALA A 745 3.44 -26.64 0.79
CA ALA A 745 4.18 -26.62 -0.46
C ALA A 745 5.67 -26.27 -0.28
N TYR A 746 6.00 -25.29 0.57
CA TYR A 746 7.39 -25.01 0.94
C TYR A 746 8.04 -26.19 1.70
N LEU A 747 7.27 -26.90 2.54
CA LEU A 747 7.71 -28.15 3.17
C LEU A 747 7.87 -29.31 2.17
N CYS A 748 7.06 -29.36 1.10
CA CYS A 748 7.27 -30.31 0.00
C CYS A 748 8.57 -30.02 -0.76
N SER A 749 8.87 -28.75 -1.05
CA SER A 749 10.16 -28.35 -1.65
C SER A 749 11.34 -28.77 -0.79
N ALA A 750 11.27 -28.57 0.54
CA ALA A 750 12.29 -29.04 1.47
C ALA A 750 12.54 -30.56 1.40
N LEU A 751 11.48 -31.37 1.20
CA LEU A 751 11.60 -32.83 1.03
C LEU A 751 12.17 -33.25 -0.33
N ILE A 752 12.06 -32.42 -1.36
CA ILE A 752 12.63 -32.66 -2.70
C ILE A 752 14.13 -32.31 -2.71
N HIS A 753 14.52 -31.24 -2.02
CA HIS A 753 15.92 -30.83 -1.86
C HIS A 753 16.71 -31.65 -0.85
N ASP A 754 16.02 -32.33 0.08
CA ASP A 754 16.62 -33.27 1.04
C ASP A 754 17.03 -34.60 0.38
N LYS A 755 18.10 -34.53 -0.42
CA LYS A 755 18.69 -35.66 -1.17
C LYS A 755 19.55 -36.58 -0.28
N HIS A 756 19.84 -36.20 0.96
CA HIS A 756 20.59 -37.00 1.93
C HIS A 756 19.76 -37.56 3.09
N ARG A 757 18.50 -37.14 3.21
CA ARG A 757 17.55 -37.50 4.29
C ARG A 757 17.97 -36.93 5.65
N ASP A 758 18.55 -35.73 5.64
CA ASP A 758 19.06 -34.99 6.79
C ASP A 758 18.24 -33.73 7.17
N LEU A 759 17.06 -33.52 6.55
CA LEU A 759 16.15 -32.42 6.89
C LEU A 759 15.77 -32.43 8.39
N PRO A 760 15.89 -31.29 9.11
CA PRO A 760 15.46 -31.18 10.49
C PRO A 760 14.00 -31.60 10.69
N GLN A 761 13.74 -32.41 11.72
CA GLN A 761 12.39 -32.86 12.10
C GLN A 761 11.57 -33.52 10.96
N ARG A 762 12.24 -34.18 9.98
CA ARG A 762 11.61 -34.77 8.78
C ARG A 762 10.31 -35.54 9.04
N ASP A 763 10.22 -36.34 10.09
CA ASP A 763 8.98 -37.08 10.42
C ASP A 763 7.80 -36.15 10.71
N LYS A 764 8.01 -35.08 11.49
CA LYS A 764 6.98 -34.05 11.75
C LYS A 764 6.62 -33.27 10.49
N VAL A 765 7.56 -33.09 9.56
CA VAL A 765 7.30 -32.47 8.24
C VAL A 765 6.37 -33.35 7.40
N LEU A 766 6.57 -34.67 7.39
CA LEU A 766 5.69 -35.62 6.70
C LEU A 766 4.29 -35.66 7.34
N GLU A 767 4.19 -35.65 8.67
CA GLU A 767 2.90 -35.54 9.37
C GLU A 767 2.17 -34.22 9.08
N CYS A 768 2.91 -33.11 9.02
CA CYS A 768 2.40 -31.77 8.68
C CYS A 768 1.78 -31.74 7.26
N ILE A 769 2.43 -32.38 6.28
CA ILE A 769 1.91 -32.51 4.91
C ILE A 769 0.69 -33.44 4.86
N SER A 770 0.68 -34.54 5.63
CA SER A 770 -0.50 -35.41 5.79
C SER A 770 -1.71 -34.64 6.32
N LEU A 771 -1.49 -33.82 7.35
CA LEU A 771 -2.51 -33.00 8.00
C LEU A 771 -3.06 -31.92 7.05
N ALA A 772 -2.20 -31.29 6.26
CA ALA A 772 -2.61 -30.34 5.23
C ALA A 772 -3.48 -31.03 4.17
N LEU A 773 -3.06 -32.20 3.67
CA LEU A 773 -3.83 -32.95 2.68
C LEU A 773 -5.20 -33.40 3.20
N SER A 774 -5.31 -33.94 4.42
CA SER A 774 -6.61 -34.36 4.97
C SER A 774 -7.52 -33.15 5.21
N THR A 775 -7.00 -32.09 5.83
CA THR A 775 -7.79 -30.90 6.17
C THR A 775 -8.26 -30.16 4.92
N LEU A 776 -7.39 -29.94 3.92
CA LEU A 776 -7.77 -29.31 2.65
C LEU A 776 -8.80 -30.16 1.87
N LYS A 777 -8.72 -31.49 1.96
CA LYS A 777 -9.72 -32.41 1.36
C LYS A 777 -11.10 -32.30 2.00
N ASP A 778 -11.17 -32.00 3.29
CA ASP A 778 -12.44 -31.76 3.98
C ASP A 778 -13.00 -30.37 3.64
N VAL A 779 -12.15 -29.33 3.57
CA VAL A 779 -12.55 -27.97 3.10
C VAL A 779 -12.96 -27.96 1.62
N ALA A 780 -12.38 -28.85 0.79
CA ALA A 780 -12.75 -29.01 -0.62
C ALA A 780 -14.23 -29.37 -0.84
N ARG A 781 -14.96 -29.84 0.19
CA ARG A 781 -16.40 -30.07 0.12
C ARG A 781 -17.24 -28.79 0.22
N THR A 782 -16.67 -27.66 0.66
CA THR A 782 -17.41 -26.42 0.96
C THR A 782 -16.83 -25.16 0.31
N ALA A 783 -15.57 -25.16 -0.16
CA ALA A 783 -14.96 -23.98 -0.80
C ALA A 783 -14.08 -24.34 -2.01
N LYS A 784 -14.20 -23.54 -3.10
CA LYS A 784 -13.35 -23.63 -4.32
C LYS A 784 -11.87 -23.65 -3.98
N THR A 785 -11.42 -22.73 -3.12
CA THR A 785 -10.03 -22.62 -2.67
C THR A 785 -9.52 -23.91 -2.03
N GLY A 786 -10.32 -24.57 -1.17
CA GLY A 786 -9.94 -25.85 -0.56
C GLY A 786 -9.74 -26.94 -1.60
N ALA A 787 -10.62 -27.01 -2.61
CA ALA A 787 -10.52 -27.97 -3.70
C ALA A 787 -9.28 -27.73 -4.59
N THR A 788 -9.00 -26.47 -4.95
CA THR A 788 -7.80 -26.11 -5.75
C THR A 788 -6.51 -26.39 -4.95
N CYS A 789 -6.43 -25.94 -3.71
CA CYS A 789 -5.27 -26.18 -2.84
C CYS A 789 -5.02 -27.68 -2.60
N TYR A 790 -6.07 -28.47 -2.35
CA TYR A 790 -5.94 -29.92 -2.23
C TYR A 790 -5.44 -30.57 -3.53
N ALA A 791 -6.03 -30.22 -4.68
CA ALA A 791 -5.66 -30.81 -5.97
C ALA A 791 -4.20 -30.51 -6.34
N VAL A 792 -3.74 -29.28 -6.12
CA VAL A 792 -2.34 -28.87 -6.34
C VAL A 792 -1.41 -29.59 -5.36
N LEU A 793 -1.68 -29.55 -4.04
CA LEU A 793 -0.80 -30.17 -3.05
C LEU A 793 -0.69 -31.69 -3.26
N ALA A 794 -1.79 -32.35 -3.65
CA ALA A 794 -1.80 -33.76 -4.03
C ALA A 794 -0.93 -34.03 -5.28
N LYS A 795 -0.94 -33.15 -6.28
CA LYS A 795 -0.07 -33.26 -7.48
C LYS A 795 1.40 -33.06 -7.12
N ILE A 796 1.74 -32.12 -6.24
CA ILE A 796 3.11 -31.91 -5.74
C ILE A 796 3.58 -33.16 -4.99
N VAL A 797 2.85 -33.57 -3.94
CA VAL A 797 3.18 -34.74 -3.09
C VAL A 797 3.30 -36.04 -3.90
N GLY A 798 2.46 -36.24 -4.92
CA GLY A 798 2.51 -37.40 -5.80
C GLY A 798 3.83 -37.57 -6.57
N ASN A 799 4.57 -36.47 -6.79
CA ASN A 799 5.83 -36.47 -7.53
C ASN A 799 7.09 -36.48 -6.62
N ILE A 800 6.95 -36.38 -5.30
CA ILE A 800 8.11 -36.41 -4.38
C ILE A 800 8.71 -37.83 -4.31
N ALA A 801 10.04 -37.92 -4.25
CA ALA A 801 10.83 -39.16 -4.16
C ALA A 801 10.76 -39.84 -2.77
N LEU A 802 9.54 -40.10 -2.29
CA LEU A 802 9.26 -40.71 -0.99
C LEU A 802 9.41 -42.24 -1.01
N SER A 803 9.92 -42.81 0.09
CA SER A 803 9.92 -44.26 0.33
C SER A 803 8.50 -44.78 0.63
N ALA A 804 8.31 -46.11 0.59
CA ALA A 804 6.99 -46.72 0.82
C ALA A 804 6.36 -46.33 2.16
N GLN A 805 7.13 -46.38 3.25
CA GLN A 805 6.66 -46.01 4.60
C GLN A 805 6.29 -44.51 4.70
N GLU A 806 7.02 -43.63 4.02
CA GLU A 806 6.69 -42.19 3.98
C GLU A 806 5.43 -41.91 3.15
N ARG A 807 5.22 -42.65 2.05
CA ARG A 807 3.98 -42.57 1.25
C ARG A 807 2.78 -43.05 2.06
N GLU A 808 2.91 -44.16 2.79
CA GLU A 808 1.87 -44.65 3.70
C GLU A 808 1.59 -43.64 4.82
N LEU A 809 2.62 -43.04 5.42
CA LEU A 809 2.45 -42.05 6.49
C LEU A 809 1.76 -40.76 6.01
N ILE A 810 2.08 -40.26 4.82
CA ILE A 810 1.41 -39.06 4.27
C ILE A 810 -0.05 -39.36 3.89
N TRP A 811 -0.32 -40.49 3.23
CA TRP A 811 -1.66 -40.83 2.75
C TRP A 811 -2.54 -41.58 3.76
N ALA A 812 -2.04 -41.82 4.97
CA ALA A 812 -2.83 -42.34 6.08
C ALA A 812 -4.00 -41.39 6.42
N GLN A 813 -5.22 -41.94 6.50
CA GLN A 813 -6.42 -41.15 6.77
C GLN A 813 -6.49 -40.70 8.24
N ARG A 814 -5.88 -39.55 8.56
CA ARG A 814 -6.08 -38.85 9.83
C ARG A 814 -7.40 -38.07 9.78
N SER A 815 -8.39 -38.56 10.53
CA SER A 815 -9.67 -37.89 10.75
C SER A 815 -9.51 -36.65 11.63
N LEU A 816 -10.38 -35.64 11.45
CA LEU A 816 -10.49 -34.47 12.33
C LEU A 816 -11.12 -34.85 13.69
N ALA A 817 -10.35 -35.55 14.52
CA ALA A 817 -10.70 -35.92 15.89
C ALA A 817 -9.58 -35.47 16.87
N THR A 818 -9.83 -34.34 17.53
CA THR A 818 -9.14 -33.82 18.73
C THR A 818 -7.77 -34.44 19.08
N THR A 819 -6.69 -33.89 18.52
CA THR A 819 -5.33 -34.22 18.95
C THR A 819 -4.98 -33.45 20.23
N SER A 820 -4.60 -34.15 21.30
CA SER A 820 -4.27 -33.55 22.60
C SER A 820 -2.92 -32.82 22.60
N THR A 821 -2.80 -31.76 23.41
CA THR A 821 -1.84 -30.66 23.24
C THR A 821 -0.44 -30.86 23.84
N THR A 822 -0.04 -32.06 24.25
CA THR A 822 1.13 -32.25 25.13
C THR A 822 2.46 -32.65 24.46
N ASP A 823 2.46 -33.35 23.33
CA ASP A 823 3.59 -34.24 22.98
C ASP A 823 4.65 -33.61 22.04
N ILE A 824 4.75 -32.28 21.97
CA ILE A 824 5.67 -31.58 21.04
C ILE A 824 6.68 -30.64 21.74
N ILE A 825 6.42 -30.21 22.97
CA ILE A 825 7.27 -29.25 23.71
C ILE A 825 7.97 -29.94 24.89
N ASP A 826 9.09 -30.64 24.63
CA ASP A 826 10.12 -30.91 25.64
C ASP A 826 11.40 -31.55 25.03
N ASP A 827 12.32 -30.74 24.48
CA ASP A 827 13.78 -30.94 24.66
C ASP A 827 14.57 -29.66 24.32
N ALA A 828 14.63 -28.73 25.28
CA ALA A 828 15.49 -27.55 25.20
C ALA A 828 15.96 -27.11 26.59
N GLY A 829 17.18 -27.49 26.97
CA GLY A 829 17.89 -26.87 28.10
C GLY A 829 17.92 -27.65 29.43
N ARG A 830 18.46 -28.88 29.44
CA ARG A 830 18.90 -29.51 30.71
C ARG A 830 20.23 -28.91 31.21
N SER A 831 20.14 -27.97 32.15
CA SER A 831 21.24 -27.62 33.06
C SER A 831 20.83 -27.84 34.52
N SER A 832 21.79 -28.18 35.38
CA SER A 832 21.56 -28.83 36.68
C SER A 832 21.50 -27.89 37.90
N SER A 833 20.55 -28.12 38.81
CA SER A 833 20.79 -28.09 40.27
C SER A 833 19.61 -28.63 41.10
N ASP A 834 19.91 -29.62 41.96
CA ASP A 834 19.38 -29.95 43.30
C ASP A 834 17.93 -29.60 43.75
N GLY A 835 17.27 -30.58 44.42
CA GLY A 835 16.13 -30.31 45.30
C GLY A 835 15.28 -31.53 45.69
N ASN A 836 15.42 -32.04 46.92
CA ASN A 836 14.52 -33.08 47.47
C ASN A 836 13.19 -32.47 47.98
N ILE A 837 12.08 -33.22 47.90
CA ILE A 837 11.33 -33.80 49.05
C ILE A 837 10.08 -34.58 48.54
N ALA A 838 9.59 -35.56 49.32
CA ALA A 838 8.51 -36.47 48.94
C ALA A 838 7.22 -36.26 49.77
N GLY A 839 6.06 -36.77 49.28
CA GLY A 839 4.82 -36.80 50.07
C GLY A 839 3.56 -37.41 49.40
N GLN A 840 3.18 -38.61 49.85
CA GLN A 840 1.80 -39.15 50.08
C GLN A 840 0.58 -38.48 49.39
N GLN A 841 -0.26 -39.17 48.58
CA GLN A 841 -1.19 -40.31 48.82
C GLN A 841 -2.68 -39.93 49.08
N ASN A 842 -3.57 -40.73 48.47
CA ASN A 842 -4.91 -41.18 48.91
C ASN A 842 -6.22 -40.40 48.60
N ASN A 843 -7.00 -40.96 47.67
CA ASN A 843 -8.43 -41.38 47.74
C ASN A 843 -9.47 -40.65 48.62
N GLY A 844 -10.65 -40.40 48.01
CA GLY A 844 -11.96 -40.19 48.65
C GLY A 844 -13.00 -39.65 47.63
N ILE A 845 -13.80 -40.48 46.95
CA ILE A 845 -15.04 -41.17 47.36
C ILE A 845 -16.25 -40.22 47.56
N VAL A 846 -17.31 -40.50 46.81
CA VAL A 846 -18.60 -39.77 46.72
C VAL A 846 -19.63 -40.34 47.70
N PRO A 847 -20.57 -39.51 48.21
CA PRO A 847 -21.89 -39.97 48.65
C PRO A 847 -23.06 -39.36 47.85
N SER A 848 -24.05 -40.19 47.51
CA SER A 848 -25.40 -39.82 47.08
C SER A 848 -26.35 -39.72 48.30
N VAL A 849 -27.66 -39.42 48.29
CA VAL A 849 -28.79 -39.31 47.32
C VAL A 849 -29.80 -38.28 47.92
N SER A 850 -30.93 -37.79 47.37
CA SER A 850 -31.68 -37.85 46.09
C SER A 850 -32.85 -36.84 46.16
N GLY A 851 -33.43 -36.35 45.05
CA GLY A 851 -34.65 -35.52 45.14
C GLY A 851 -35.29 -34.98 43.85
N GLY A 852 -35.93 -35.87 43.08
CA GLY A 852 -37.05 -35.66 42.12
C GLY A 852 -37.32 -34.32 41.38
N LEU A 853 -37.37 -34.46 40.04
CA LEU A 853 -38.28 -33.80 39.06
C LEU A 853 -38.19 -32.24 38.90
N ASP A 854 -38.31 -31.65 37.71
CA ASP A 854 -38.89 -32.17 36.45
C ASP A 854 -38.32 -31.46 35.19
N SER A 855 -38.84 -31.81 34.00
CA SER A 855 -38.69 -31.14 32.69
C SER A 855 -37.41 -31.36 31.85
N SER A 856 -37.60 -32.14 30.77
CA SER A 856 -36.98 -32.03 29.43
C SER A 856 -35.67 -31.25 29.25
N GLY A 857 -34.54 -31.97 29.20
CA GLY A 857 -33.28 -31.46 28.68
C GLY A 857 -32.39 -32.56 28.10
N ILE A 858 -31.89 -32.33 26.87
CA ILE A 858 -30.64 -32.83 26.27
C ILE A 858 -30.30 -34.33 26.46
N THR A 859 -30.31 -35.08 25.35
CA THR A 859 -29.44 -36.27 25.18
C THR A 859 -28.58 -36.15 23.92
N PRO A 860 -27.34 -36.69 23.90
CA PRO A 860 -26.36 -36.39 22.84
C PRO A 860 -26.35 -37.44 21.71
N TYR A 861 -25.75 -37.07 20.58
CA TYR A 861 -25.21 -37.95 19.52
C TYR A 861 -26.05 -39.17 19.09
N MET A 862 -26.78 -39.04 17.97
CA MET A 862 -27.06 -40.21 17.13
C MET A 862 -25.93 -40.40 16.10
N HIS A 863 -25.36 -41.60 16.06
CA HIS A 863 -24.50 -42.05 14.97
C HIS A 863 -25.32 -42.14 13.66
N ALA A 864 -25.03 -41.27 12.69
CA ALA A 864 -25.40 -41.53 11.31
C ALA A 864 -24.49 -42.63 10.74
N SER A 865 -25.08 -43.76 10.32
CA SER A 865 -24.34 -44.91 9.78
C SER A 865 -23.74 -44.59 8.41
N ALA A 866 -22.41 -44.57 8.31
CA ALA A 866 -21.68 -44.35 7.05
C ALA A 866 -21.74 -45.60 6.14
N SER A 867 -22.90 -45.85 5.53
CA SER A 867 -23.16 -46.99 4.64
C SER A 867 -24.19 -46.62 3.57
N GLY A 868 -23.81 -45.82 2.57
CA GLY A 868 -24.78 -45.28 1.61
C GLY A 868 -24.28 -44.53 0.37
N LEU A 869 -22.97 -44.32 0.17
CA LEU A 869 -22.39 -43.84 -1.10
C LEU A 869 -21.08 -44.58 -1.38
N GLY A 870 -20.94 -45.11 -2.61
CA GLY A 870 -19.77 -45.89 -3.03
C GLY A 870 -18.59 -45.01 -3.40
N LEU A 871 -17.37 -45.45 -3.05
CA LEU A 871 -16.12 -44.76 -3.39
C LEU A 871 -15.77 -44.83 -4.89
N ASP A 872 -16.43 -45.71 -5.64
CA ASP A 872 -16.24 -45.91 -7.09
C ASP A 872 -16.90 -44.82 -7.96
N ALA A 873 -17.50 -43.80 -7.34
CA ALA A 873 -18.20 -42.69 -8.00
C ALA A 873 -17.41 -41.36 -7.99
N ILE A 874 -16.09 -41.41 -7.84
CA ILE A 874 -15.22 -40.31 -8.27
C ILE A 874 -15.04 -40.46 -9.79
N PRO A 875 -15.70 -39.67 -10.65
CA PRO A 875 -15.36 -39.67 -12.07
C PRO A 875 -13.88 -39.29 -12.21
N SER A 876 -13.18 -39.88 -13.17
CA SER A 876 -11.80 -39.51 -13.48
C SER A 876 -11.75 -38.00 -13.72
N MET A 877 -11.19 -37.28 -12.74
CA MET A 877 -11.23 -35.83 -12.71
C MET A 877 -10.15 -35.31 -13.66
N ASP A 878 -10.49 -35.31 -14.96
CA ASP A 878 -9.88 -34.48 -15.99
C ASP A 878 -10.17 -33.01 -15.65
N LEU A 879 -9.54 -32.57 -14.57
CA LEU A 879 -9.43 -31.19 -14.18
C LEU A 879 -8.53 -30.52 -15.22
N ASN A 880 -9.16 -30.05 -16.31
CA ASN A 880 -8.78 -28.80 -16.95
C ASN A 880 -8.97 -27.68 -15.91
N LEU A 881 -8.09 -27.69 -14.91
CA LEU A 881 -7.97 -26.72 -13.85
C LEU A 881 -7.36 -25.48 -14.48
N ASP A 882 -8.15 -24.41 -14.56
CA ASP A 882 -7.61 -23.12 -14.96
C ASP A 882 -6.74 -22.59 -13.82
N LEU A 883 -5.44 -22.91 -13.90
CA LEU A 883 -4.44 -22.48 -12.93
C LEU A 883 -4.15 -20.97 -13.02
N SER A 884 -4.69 -20.24 -14.00
CA SER A 884 -4.46 -18.79 -14.14
C SER A 884 -4.93 -18.00 -12.91
N ASP A 885 -5.94 -18.47 -12.18
CA ASP A 885 -6.35 -17.93 -10.88
C ASP A 885 -5.21 -17.93 -9.85
N LEU A 886 -4.45 -19.03 -9.76
CA LEU A 886 -3.32 -19.16 -8.82
C LEU A 886 -2.04 -18.53 -9.34
N ASN A 887 -1.78 -18.60 -10.66
CA ASN A 887 -0.58 -18.02 -11.28
C ASN A 887 -0.56 -16.48 -11.20
N GLN A 888 -1.68 -15.84 -10.89
CA GLN A 888 -1.81 -14.39 -10.63
C GLN A 888 -1.70 -14.02 -9.13
N ILE A 889 -1.55 -15.02 -8.26
CA ILE A 889 -1.56 -14.91 -6.79
C ILE A 889 -0.22 -15.36 -6.20
N TRP A 890 0.38 -16.40 -6.78
CA TRP A 890 1.50 -17.15 -6.18
C TRP A 890 2.65 -17.28 -7.18
N ASP A 891 3.83 -16.90 -6.73
CA ASP A 891 5.08 -17.01 -7.48
C ASP A 891 5.60 -18.46 -7.38
N TRP A 892 5.46 -19.19 -8.49
CA TRP A 892 5.86 -20.59 -8.59
C TRP A 892 7.37 -20.78 -8.74
N ASP A 893 8.08 -19.82 -9.32
CA ASP A 893 9.53 -19.92 -9.55
C ASP A 893 10.26 -19.93 -8.20
N ASN A 894 9.77 -19.14 -7.24
CA ASN A 894 10.27 -19.09 -5.86
C ASN A 894 10.05 -20.39 -5.04
N LEU A 895 9.16 -21.29 -5.44
CA LEU A 895 8.98 -22.60 -4.77
C LEU A 895 10.12 -23.59 -5.07
N GLY A 896 10.88 -23.38 -6.16
CA GLY A 896 12.06 -24.18 -6.51
C GLY A 896 11.80 -25.69 -6.56
N LEU A 897 10.69 -26.14 -7.14
CA LEU A 897 10.23 -27.52 -6.97
C LEU A 897 11.09 -28.61 -7.66
N ASP A 898 11.95 -28.30 -8.64
CA ASP A 898 12.78 -29.29 -9.36
C ASP A 898 11.98 -30.49 -9.97
N LEU A 899 10.69 -30.32 -10.29
CA LEU A 899 9.80 -31.38 -10.78
C LEU A 899 9.50 -31.27 -12.28
N ASP A 900 9.80 -32.34 -13.04
CA ASP A 900 9.31 -32.56 -14.42
C ASP A 900 7.79 -32.85 -14.41
N ILE A 901 6.94 -31.82 -14.23
CA ILE A 901 5.48 -31.98 -14.21
C ILE A 901 4.88 -31.70 -15.60
N PRO A 902 4.24 -32.68 -16.27
CA PRO A 902 3.47 -32.39 -17.47
C PRO A 902 2.28 -31.45 -17.17
N GLY A 903 2.18 -30.38 -17.97
CA GLY A 903 1.13 -29.37 -17.83
C GLY A 903 1.32 -28.45 -16.62
N PHE A 904 2.56 -28.11 -16.30
CA PHE A 904 2.97 -26.83 -15.72
C PHE A 904 3.89 -26.13 -16.73
#